data_AF-A0A2I2L1T2-F1
#
_entry.id   AF-A0A2I2L1T2-F1
#
_cell.length_a   1.000
_cell.length_b   1.000
_cell.length_c   1.000
_cell.angle_alpha   90.00
_cell.angle_beta   90.00
_cell.angle_gamma   90.00
#
_symmetry.space_group_name_H-M   'P 1'
#
loop_
_entity.id
_entity.type
_entity.pdbx_description
1 polymer ?
#
loop_
_entity_poly.entity_id
_entity_poly.type
_entity_poly.pdbx_seq_one_letter_code
_entity_poly.pdbx_strand_id
1 'polypeptide(L)'
;MYEGRAMTPRPDPGPFPGTRPFSEADAGRFFGRAAAAHLLLANWLDNRLVVVCGPSGAGKTSLLRAGLLPNCSSLDADVLAVGRVRRPAAESDGDGVLAASALATPEAGEPWTRRRQDINPFAAELLRTWSGPGGDAPLPRELRDALYGHPPAGPAPGRPGHPGHPGQSDHARPAVGSNHRLVLAAVDQFEELFAPAPPPMDALREQFLALLGAAVAALPNLRLLLVVRQSGLASLEPHLPVLAAGREAAQVVIAPLDRDAAALALAEPARLAGSPLSPESVDACLDDLTTSRVMDAAGTPATLASDRVQPLHLQLVASALWRERTGRSAVALGRAPAWTATNAPLSAYLTQVVAREARRHDLDAGEVRHWLAHTFITERGRRAGVDEGLAMTAGMPTELLDALVERYVLVGEWRAGARRFELFDDRLIPVLQAAVPDWPVTASAVTAISAADYLQAALISRADGDAAAARGHAGEVLRPDSVHPRTRAQALQLLADIDGEQGYFDRAVRGYRQAAELYGSLPDVEASGHALAQAARLLLRTGRIGAAIGELQSAAARIPDDADIHIDLGRALWYSGQRWAAAALFSTALTLAPRSATALAERGRLRVELGDDAAALEDLDRLGRLATGVAAGSVAALGAVAGAAETRAARALALARLGQPATASAETTAILDDAADNGPVLWHAAGVFRVIGDDTRADELLRRAVEARRPALLPHQRREVDRLLGNPGARI
;
A
#
# COMPACT_ATOMS: atom_id res chain seq x y z
N MET A 1 -18.57 -15.72 -14.07
CA MET A 1 -18.14 -14.30 -14.18
C MET A 1 -18.29 -13.68 -12.80
N TYR A 2 -17.20 -13.09 -12.31
CA TYR A 2 -16.99 -12.43 -11.01
C TYR A 2 -17.22 -13.26 -9.73
N GLU A 3 -16.28 -14.14 -9.40
CA GLU A 3 -16.06 -14.62 -8.03
C GLU A 3 -15.31 -13.54 -7.22
N GLY A 4 -15.87 -13.17 -6.07
CA GLY A 4 -15.22 -12.31 -5.09
C GLY A 4 -13.93 -12.97 -4.60
N ARG A 5 -12.79 -12.41 -5.03
CA ARG A 5 -11.48 -12.67 -4.43
C ARG A 5 -11.60 -12.43 -2.92
N ALA A 6 -11.54 -13.50 -2.13
CA ALA A 6 -11.03 -13.41 -0.77
C ALA A 6 -9.60 -12.88 -0.89
N MET A 7 -9.44 -11.56 -0.75
CA MET A 7 -8.16 -10.91 -0.57
C MET A 7 -7.49 -11.63 0.60
N THR A 8 -6.40 -12.35 0.32
CA THR A 8 -5.38 -12.60 1.33
C THR A 8 -5.14 -11.28 2.07
N PRO A 9 -5.10 -11.25 3.42
CA PRO A 9 -4.84 -10.01 4.12
C PRO A 9 -3.54 -9.44 3.55
N ARG A 10 -3.63 -8.23 2.99
CA ARG A 10 -2.46 -7.50 2.48
C ARG A 10 -1.39 -7.57 3.57
N PRO A 11 -0.12 -7.84 3.21
CA PRO A 11 0.96 -7.78 4.18
C PRO A 11 0.85 -6.44 4.91
N ASP A 12 0.83 -6.48 6.24
CA ASP A 12 0.74 -5.29 7.08
C ASP A 12 1.81 -4.30 6.58
N PRO A 13 1.45 -3.11 6.06
CA PRO A 13 2.38 -2.21 5.37
C PRO A 13 3.47 -1.62 6.27
N GLY A 14 3.56 -2.09 7.52
CA GLY A 14 4.42 -1.53 8.55
C GLY A 14 3.96 -0.14 8.99
N PRO A 15 4.60 0.43 10.02
CA PRO A 15 4.28 1.76 10.48
C PRO A 15 4.80 2.87 9.55
N PHE A 16 5.69 2.54 8.61
CA PHE A 16 6.35 3.48 7.70
C PHE A 16 5.83 3.31 6.26
N PRO A 17 5.16 4.33 5.69
CA PRO A 17 4.55 4.25 4.36
C PRO A 17 5.55 4.22 3.18
N GLY A 18 6.85 4.42 3.42
CA GLY A 18 7.86 4.45 2.35
C GLY A 18 7.78 5.75 1.54
N THR A 19 7.66 5.65 0.22
CA THR A 19 7.76 6.80 -0.71
C THR A 19 6.45 7.56 -0.91
N ARG A 20 5.30 6.97 -0.51
CA ARG A 20 4.00 7.66 -0.57
C ARG A 20 3.89 8.72 0.55
N PRO A 21 3.19 9.84 0.33
CA PRO A 21 2.86 10.75 1.41
C PRO A 21 1.95 10.07 2.44
N PHE A 22 2.02 10.52 3.70
CA PHE A 22 1.07 10.11 4.73
C PHE A 22 -0.31 10.68 4.40
N SER A 23 -1.34 9.87 4.61
CA SER A 23 -2.76 10.23 4.45
C SER A 23 -3.42 10.48 5.81
N GLU A 24 -4.65 10.96 5.81
CA GLU A 24 -5.44 11.15 7.03
C GLU A 24 -5.57 9.86 7.85
N ALA A 25 -5.66 8.70 7.19
CA ALA A 25 -5.71 7.39 7.84
C ALA A 25 -4.40 7.02 8.57
N ASP A 26 -3.28 7.66 8.20
CA ASP A 26 -1.97 7.42 8.81
C ASP A 26 -1.67 8.38 9.98
N ALA A 27 -2.62 9.22 10.39
CA ALA A 27 -2.42 10.24 11.43
C ALA A 27 -1.85 9.67 12.75
N GLY A 28 -2.33 8.49 13.17
CA GLY A 28 -1.83 7.80 14.37
C GLY A 28 -0.40 7.26 14.27
N ARG A 29 0.24 7.37 13.10
CA ARG A 29 1.61 6.94 12.81
C ARG A 29 2.51 8.10 12.34
N PHE A 30 1.99 9.33 12.32
CA PHE A 30 2.71 10.52 11.83
C PHE A 30 3.29 11.35 13.00
N PHE A 31 4.58 11.19 13.26
CA PHE A 31 5.28 11.83 14.39
C PHE A 31 6.35 12.84 13.93
N GLY A 32 6.88 13.63 14.88
CA GLY A 32 7.93 14.63 14.62
C GLY A 32 7.42 15.97 14.06
N ARG A 33 6.12 16.12 13.81
CA ARG A 33 5.54 17.32 13.18
C ARG A 33 4.38 17.97 13.93
N ALA A 34 4.13 17.57 15.17
CA ALA A 34 3.01 18.09 15.98
C ALA A 34 3.07 19.62 16.15
N ALA A 35 4.24 20.17 16.50
CA ALA A 35 4.42 21.62 16.66
C ALA A 35 4.16 22.38 15.34
N ALA A 36 4.67 21.87 14.22
CA ALA A 36 4.43 22.46 12.90
C ALA A 36 2.95 22.40 12.50
N ALA A 37 2.26 21.30 12.80
CA ALA A 37 0.82 21.15 12.52
C ALA A 37 -0.02 22.13 13.35
N HIS A 38 0.27 22.28 14.65
CA HIS A 38 -0.44 23.22 15.52
C HIS A 38 -0.17 24.68 15.14
N LEU A 39 1.09 25.04 14.83
CA LEU A 39 1.45 26.37 14.35
C LEU A 39 0.72 26.69 13.05
N LEU A 40 0.69 25.74 12.11
CA LEU A 40 0.00 25.91 10.84
C LEU A 40 -1.51 26.05 11.02
N LEU A 41 -2.12 25.27 11.91
CA LEU A 41 -3.54 25.37 12.22
C LEU A 41 -3.89 26.74 12.82
N ALA A 42 -3.10 27.21 13.79
CA ALA A 42 -3.30 28.53 14.38
C ALA A 42 -3.23 29.63 13.31
N ASN A 43 -2.19 29.59 12.46
CA ASN A 43 -2.07 30.54 11.34
C ASN A 43 -3.25 30.45 10.36
N TRP A 44 -3.74 29.24 10.07
CA TRP A 44 -4.85 29.05 9.14
C TRP A 44 -6.17 29.56 9.67
N LEU A 45 -6.40 29.48 10.98
CA LEU A 45 -7.59 30.04 11.62
C LEU A 45 -7.55 31.57 11.70
N ASP A 46 -6.37 32.13 12.02
CA ASP A 46 -6.19 33.57 12.24
C ASP A 46 -6.10 34.37 10.93
N ASN A 47 -5.62 33.77 9.84
CA ASN A 47 -5.33 34.46 8.58
C ASN A 47 -6.24 34.03 7.43
N ARG A 48 -6.67 35.01 6.62
CA ARG A 48 -7.52 34.74 5.44
C ARG A 48 -6.81 33.94 4.36
N LEU A 49 -5.50 34.15 4.24
CA LEU A 49 -4.62 33.45 3.32
C LEU A 49 -3.36 33.03 4.06
N VAL A 50 -3.06 31.74 4.03
CA VAL A 50 -1.79 31.17 4.48
C VAL A 50 -1.09 30.51 3.31
N VAL A 51 0.19 30.78 3.14
CA VAL A 51 1.05 30.13 2.16
C VAL A 51 2.04 29.25 2.90
N VAL A 52 1.99 27.95 2.65
CA VAL A 52 2.97 26.99 3.15
C VAL A 52 4.01 26.76 2.07
N CYS A 53 5.26 27.09 2.35
CA CYS A 53 6.38 26.88 1.44
C CYS A 53 7.46 25.99 2.06
N GLY A 54 8.34 25.44 1.23
CA GLY A 54 9.45 24.61 1.70
C GLY A 54 10.01 23.73 0.59
N PRO A 55 11.21 23.15 0.78
CA PRO A 55 11.86 22.34 -0.24
C PRO A 55 11.03 21.10 -0.61
N SER A 56 11.26 20.56 -1.81
CA SER A 56 10.69 19.28 -2.23
C SER A 56 11.05 18.19 -1.21
N GLY A 57 10.15 17.24 -0.96
CA GLY A 57 10.41 16.13 -0.03
C GLY A 57 10.40 16.50 1.47
N ALA A 58 10.24 17.78 1.86
CA ALA A 58 10.15 18.20 3.27
C ALA A 58 8.89 17.69 4.01
N GLY A 59 7.97 17.02 3.31
CA GLY A 59 6.77 16.42 3.89
C GLY A 59 5.55 17.35 3.98
N LYS A 60 5.47 18.41 3.14
CA LYS A 60 4.35 19.36 3.14
C LYS A 60 2.98 18.70 2.94
N THR A 61 2.84 17.84 1.93
CA THR A 61 1.60 17.08 1.70
C THR A 61 1.26 16.13 2.86
N SER A 62 2.27 15.47 3.44
CA SER A 62 2.08 14.63 4.63
C SER A 62 1.65 15.44 5.85
N LEU A 63 2.24 16.63 6.06
CA LEU A 63 1.87 17.55 7.13
C LEU A 63 0.42 18.03 6.96
N LEU A 64 0.02 18.41 5.74
CA LEU A 64 -1.35 18.79 5.45
C LEU A 64 -2.32 17.64 5.75
N ARG A 65 -2.08 16.46 5.18
CA ARG A 65 -3.05 15.35 5.22
C ARG A 65 -3.07 14.59 6.55
N ALA A 66 -1.92 14.25 7.10
CA ALA A 66 -1.83 13.42 8.31
C ALA A 66 -1.62 14.25 9.59
N GLY A 67 -1.11 15.48 9.47
CA GLY A 67 -0.87 16.37 10.59
C GLY A 67 -1.96 17.41 10.82
N LEU A 68 -2.43 18.09 9.76
CA LEU A 68 -3.31 19.26 9.89
C LEU A 68 -4.79 18.89 9.83
N LEU A 69 -5.24 18.21 8.77
CA LEU A 69 -6.66 17.89 8.58
C LEU A 69 -7.30 17.09 9.72
N PRO A 70 -6.64 16.06 10.31
CA PRO A 70 -7.22 15.32 11.43
C PRO A 70 -7.51 16.21 12.65
N ASN A 71 -6.69 17.24 12.86
CA ASN A 71 -6.87 18.21 13.94
C ASN A 71 -8.00 19.21 13.69
N CYS A 72 -8.56 19.24 12.48
CA CYS A 72 -9.70 20.10 12.15
C CYS A 72 -11.06 19.46 12.49
N SER A 73 -11.09 18.14 12.75
CA SER A 73 -12.33 17.39 13.02
C SER A 73 -13.08 17.84 14.29
N SER A 74 -12.38 18.45 15.25
CA SER A 74 -12.93 19.00 16.48
C SER A 74 -13.36 20.46 16.37
N LEU A 75 -13.13 21.11 15.22
CA LEU A 75 -13.47 22.51 15.00
C LEU A 75 -14.92 22.66 14.52
N ASP A 76 -15.56 23.76 14.93
CA ASP A 76 -16.84 24.18 14.35
C ASP A 76 -16.63 24.89 13.01
N ALA A 77 -16.14 24.15 12.01
CA ALA A 77 -15.80 24.64 10.69
C ALA A 77 -16.22 23.65 9.58
N ASP A 78 -16.53 24.18 8.40
CA ASP A 78 -16.71 23.42 7.17
C ASP A 78 -15.33 23.24 6.51
N VAL A 79 -14.76 22.05 6.67
CA VAL A 79 -13.46 21.69 6.09
C VAL A 79 -13.68 21.05 4.71
N LEU A 80 -13.19 21.70 3.66
CA LEU A 80 -13.29 21.17 2.30
C LEU A 80 -12.24 20.07 2.07
N ALA A 81 -12.49 19.20 1.08
CA ALA A 81 -11.46 18.29 0.59
C ALA A 81 -10.24 19.07 0.09
N VAL A 82 -9.05 18.45 0.07
CA VAL A 82 -7.84 19.13 -0.43
C VAL A 82 -7.93 19.33 -1.94
N GLY A 83 -7.92 20.60 -2.35
CA GLY A 83 -7.92 21.01 -3.75
C GLY A 83 -6.59 20.71 -4.45
N ARG A 84 -6.68 20.47 -5.75
CA ARG A 84 -5.55 20.42 -6.68
C ARG A 84 -5.88 21.26 -7.89
N VAL A 85 -4.89 21.97 -8.42
CA VAL A 85 -5.03 22.72 -9.67
C VAL A 85 -3.98 22.16 -10.62
N ARG A 86 -4.44 21.34 -11.57
CA ARG A 86 -3.60 20.76 -12.61
C ARG A 86 -3.85 21.47 -13.94
N ARG A 87 -2.84 21.45 -14.81
CA ARG A 87 -2.99 21.86 -16.20
C ARG A 87 -4.00 20.95 -16.90
N PRO A 88 -4.95 21.48 -17.70
CA PRO A 88 -5.77 20.67 -18.59
C PRO A 88 -4.87 19.93 -19.60
N ALA A 89 -4.95 18.60 -19.64
CA ALA A 89 -4.20 17.82 -20.61
C ALA A 89 -4.68 18.16 -22.03
N ALA A 90 -3.75 18.27 -22.98
CA ALA A 90 -4.09 18.19 -24.39
C ALA A 90 -4.25 16.70 -24.72
N GLU A 91 -5.44 16.13 -24.57
CA GLU A 91 -5.62 14.68 -24.78
C GLU A 91 -5.60 14.32 -26.27
N SER A 92 -4.65 13.46 -26.62
CA SER A 92 -4.77 12.43 -27.65
C SER A 92 -5.42 11.20 -27.02
N ASP A 93 -6.73 11.05 -27.19
CA ASP A 93 -7.44 9.79 -27.51
C ASP A 93 -8.93 9.88 -27.15
N GLY A 94 -9.75 9.64 -28.17
CA GLY A 94 -11.15 9.18 -28.15
C GLY A 94 -12.06 9.55 -26.97
N ASP A 95 -13.01 10.45 -27.27
CA ASP A 95 -14.28 10.70 -26.56
C ASP A 95 -14.25 11.62 -25.32
N GLY A 96 -14.33 12.95 -25.55
CA GLY A 96 -14.87 13.88 -24.54
C GLY A 96 -14.37 15.33 -24.52
N VAL A 97 -14.54 16.09 -25.62
CA VAL A 97 -14.60 17.57 -25.72
C VAL A 97 -13.88 18.40 -24.64
N LEU A 98 -12.66 18.89 -24.96
CA LEU A 98 -12.22 20.29 -24.84
C LEU A 98 -11.04 20.50 -25.81
N ALA A 99 -11.33 20.64 -27.11
CA ALA A 99 -10.32 20.97 -28.10
C ALA A 99 -9.72 22.36 -27.82
N ALA A 100 -8.43 22.52 -28.07
CA ALA A 100 -7.71 23.80 -28.00
C ALA A 100 -8.35 24.94 -28.85
N SER A 101 -9.34 24.64 -29.70
CA SER A 101 -10.19 25.60 -30.40
C SER A 101 -11.24 26.30 -29.52
N ALA A 102 -11.43 25.88 -28.26
CA ALA A 102 -12.36 26.50 -27.31
C ALA A 102 -11.72 27.63 -26.46
N LEU A 103 -10.41 27.90 -26.61
CA LEU A 103 -9.68 28.96 -25.90
C LEU A 103 -9.84 30.32 -26.59
N ALA A 104 -11.06 30.69 -26.98
CA ALA A 104 -11.33 32.07 -27.36
C ALA A 104 -11.24 32.94 -26.10
N THR A 105 -10.13 33.67 -25.94
CA THR A 105 -10.09 34.80 -25.01
C THR A 105 -11.12 35.83 -25.47
N PRO A 106 -12.05 36.28 -24.62
CA PRO A 106 -12.86 37.43 -24.94
C PRO A 106 -11.91 38.63 -24.95
N GLU A 107 -12.22 39.61 -25.80
CA GLU A 107 -11.50 40.87 -25.80
C GLU A 107 -11.59 41.52 -24.41
N ALA A 108 -10.51 42.19 -23.99
CA ALA A 108 -10.38 42.79 -22.67
C ALA A 108 -11.54 43.77 -22.41
N GLY A 109 -12.55 43.34 -21.63
CA GLY A 109 -13.66 44.19 -21.18
C GLY A 109 -15.07 43.62 -21.31
N GLU A 110 -15.30 42.48 -21.97
CA GLU A 110 -16.66 41.90 -22.08
C GLU A 110 -17.00 40.88 -20.96
N PRO A 111 -18.19 40.97 -20.33
CA PRO A 111 -18.66 39.98 -19.36
C PRO A 111 -19.18 38.70 -20.04
N TRP A 112 -18.62 37.54 -19.70
CA TRP A 112 -19.05 36.23 -20.21
C TRP A 112 -20.52 35.92 -19.84
N THR A 113 -21.34 35.59 -20.84
CA THR A 113 -22.76 35.28 -20.66
C THR A 113 -23.06 33.78 -20.52
N ARG A 114 -23.48 33.35 -19.33
CA ARG A 114 -24.53 32.34 -19.03
C ARG A 114 -24.50 30.93 -19.70
N ARG A 115 -23.38 30.28 -20.03
CA ARG A 115 -23.38 28.79 -20.24
C ARG A 115 -22.36 28.06 -19.35
N ARG A 116 -22.72 26.82 -18.98
CA ARG A 116 -21.90 25.85 -18.20
C ARG A 116 -20.56 25.48 -18.87
N GLN A 117 -20.37 25.89 -20.12
CA GLN A 117 -19.18 25.66 -20.97
C GLN A 117 -18.16 26.81 -20.89
N ASP A 118 -18.45 27.90 -20.15
CA ASP A 118 -17.63 29.12 -20.09
C ASP A 118 -16.86 29.27 -18.76
N ILE A 119 -16.76 28.21 -17.94
CA ILE A 119 -15.99 28.26 -16.70
C ILE A 119 -14.49 28.17 -16.98
N ASN A 120 -13.71 28.99 -16.30
CA ASN A 120 -12.26 28.88 -16.31
C ASN A 120 -11.82 27.45 -15.93
N PRO A 121 -10.97 26.78 -16.74
CA PRO A 121 -10.65 25.37 -16.54
C PRO A 121 -9.95 25.09 -15.20
N PHE A 122 -9.17 26.03 -14.68
CA PHE A 122 -8.53 25.90 -13.36
C PHE A 122 -9.57 25.98 -12.23
N ALA A 123 -10.57 26.87 -12.36
CA ALA A 123 -11.67 26.97 -11.42
C ALA A 123 -12.54 25.70 -11.42
N ALA A 124 -12.81 25.13 -12.60
CA ALA A 124 -13.57 23.89 -12.74
C ALA A 124 -12.88 22.71 -12.04
N GLU A 125 -11.56 22.57 -12.23
CA GLU A 125 -10.76 21.52 -11.58
C GLU A 125 -10.70 21.70 -10.05
N LEU A 126 -10.56 22.94 -9.57
CA LEU A 126 -10.57 23.23 -8.15
C LEU A 126 -11.92 22.89 -7.50
N LEU A 127 -13.04 23.29 -8.13
CA LEU A 127 -14.39 22.96 -7.66
C LEU A 127 -14.60 21.44 -7.61
N ARG A 128 -14.13 20.71 -8.64
CA ARG A 128 -14.22 19.24 -8.70
C ARG A 128 -13.45 18.59 -7.55
N THR A 129 -12.24 19.06 -7.27
CA THR A 129 -11.37 18.47 -6.24
C THR A 129 -11.85 18.80 -4.82
N TRP A 130 -12.35 20.02 -4.58
CA TRP A 130 -12.97 20.39 -3.31
C TRP A 130 -14.31 19.68 -3.03
N SER A 131 -15.01 19.22 -4.06
CA SER A 131 -16.27 18.45 -3.91
C SER A 131 -16.06 16.99 -3.47
N GLY A 132 -14.81 16.52 -3.43
CA GLY A 132 -14.44 15.17 -2.97
C GLY A 132 -14.83 14.03 -3.92
N PRO A 133 -14.45 12.77 -3.59
CA PRO A 133 -14.81 11.59 -4.38
C PRO A 133 -16.31 11.34 -4.31
N GLY A 134 -17.03 11.59 -5.42
CA GLY A 134 -18.49 11.43 -5.52
C GLY A 134 -19.23 12.71 -5.91
N GLY A 135 -18.61 13.90 -5.79
CA GLY A 135 -19.21 15.17 -6.26
C GLY A 135 -20.33 15.75 -5.39
N ASP A 136 -20.67 15.10 -4.27
CA ASP A 136 -21.83 15.43 -3.43
C ASP A 136 -21.50 16.30 -2.21
N ALA A 137 -20.23 16.64 -1.94
CA ALA A 137 -19.90 17.49 -0.81
C ALA A 137 -20.45 18.93 -1.03
N PRO A 138 -21.29 19.47 -0.12
CA PRO A 138 -21.94 20.75 -0.35
C PRO A 138 -20.94 21.90 -0.20
N LEU A 139 -20.40 22.39 -1.33
CA LEU A 139 -19.68 23.66 -1.36
C LEU A 139 -20.62 24.84 -1.07
N PRO A 140 -20.20 25.84 -0.27
CA PRO A 140 -20.94 27.08 -0.08
C PRO A 140 -21.35 27.69 -1.41
N ARG A 141 -22.61 28.13 -1.52
CA ARG A 141 -23.16 28.63 -2.78
C ARG A 141 -22.40 29.86 -3.27
N GLU A 142 -22.04 30.75 -2.36
CA GLU A 142 -21.31 31.98 -2.63
C GLU A 142 -19.89 31.68 -3.13
N LEU A 143 -19.25 30.62 -2.63
CA LEU A 143 -17.91 30.18 -3.09
C LEU A 143 -18.01 29.68 -4.53
N ARG A 144 -19.05 28.88 -4.80
CA ARG A 144 -19.33 28.33 -6.12
C ARG A 144 -19.66 29.45 -7.12
N ASP A 145 -20.55 30.36 -6.76
CA ASP A 145 -20.99 31.47 -7.62
C ASP A 145 -19.82 32.42 -7.95
N ALA A 146 -18.95 32.72 -6.97
CA ALA A 146 -17.75 33.53 -7.19
C ALA A 146 -16.76 32.87 -8.16
N LEU A 147 -16.52 31.56 -8.05
CA LEU A 147 -15.64 30.81 -8.96
C LEU A 147 -16.24 30.59 -10.36
N TYR A 148 -17.58 30.67 -10.50
CA TYR A 148 -18.25 30.73 -11.80
C TYR A 148 -18.23 32.13 -12.44
N GLY A 149 -17.68 33.14 -11.76
CA GLY A 149 -17.67 34.53 -12.26
C GLY A 149 -19.03 35.23 -12.15
N HIS A 150 -19.92 34.75 -11.28
CA HIS A 150 -21.17 35.43 -10.96
C HIS A 150 -20.98 36.32 -9.72
N PRO A 151 -21.08 37.66 -9.82
CA PRO A 151 -20.99 38.51 -8.64
C PRO A 151 -22.14 38.22 -7.66
N PRO A 152 -21.94 38.43 -6.34
CA PRO A 152 -22.96 38.14 -5.34
C PRO A 152 -24.23 38.94 -5.68
N ALA A 153 -25.37 38.24 -5.76
CA ALA A 153 -26.65 38.86 -6.07
C ALA A 153 -26.95 39.95 -5.03
N GLY A 154 -27.01 41.21 -5.46
CA GLY A 154 -27.67 42.26 -4.68
C GLY A 154 -29.13 41.84 -4.40
N PRO A 155 -29.77 42.42 -3.35
CA PRO A 155 -31.14 42.06 -3.00
C PRO A 155 -32.04 42.19 -4.24
N ALA A 156 -32.72 41.10 -4.59
CA ALA A 156 -33.50 41.02 -5.82
C ALA A 156 -34.50 42.19 -5.92
N PRO A 157 -34.66 42.82 -7.10
CA PRO A 157 -35.67 43.84 -7.29
C PRO A 157 -37.05 43.20 -7.06
N GLY A 158 -37.77 43.73 -6.07
CA GLY A 158 -39.10 43.24 -5.69
C GLY A 158 -40.03 43.18 -6.90
N ARG A 159 -40.72 42.05 -7.05
CA ARG A 159 -41.82 41.92 -8.02
C ARG A 159 -42.89 42.99 -7.70
N PRO A 160 -43.44 43.70 -8.70
CA PRO A 160 -44.54 44.64 -8.47
C PRO A 160 -45.76 43.87 -7.95
N GLY A 161 -46.22 44.26 -6.76
CA GLY A 161 -47.31 43.61 -6.05
C GLY A 161 -48.68 43.90 -6.67
N HIS A 162 -49.54 42.88 -6.67
CA HIS A 162 -50.99 43.03 -6.82
C HIS A 162 -51.57 43.73 -5.56
N PRO A 163 -52.54 44.65 -5.70
CA PRO A 163 -53.14 45.33 -4.56
C PRO A 163 -54.29 44.51 -3.97
N GLY A 164 -54.28 44.28 -2.65
CA GLY A 164 -55.48 43.81 -1.95
C GLY A 164 -55.25 43.13 -0.61
N HIS A 165 -55.06 43.91 0.46
CA HIS A 165 -55.80 43.87 1.75
C HIS A 165 -54.95 44.46 2.89
N PRO A 166 -55.46 45.47 3.64
CA PRO A 166 -54.74 46.08 4.74
C PRO A 166 -55.02 45.34 6.04
N GLY A 167 -53.99 44.91 6.74
CA GLY A 167 -54.16 44.41 8.11
C GLY A 167 -53.03 43.53 8.60
N GLN A 168 -51.91 44.13 8.97
CA GLN A 168 -51.22 43.96 10.26
C GLN A 168 -49.78 44.46 10.15
N SER A 169 -49.49 45.42 11.03
CA SER A 169 -48.16 45.87 11.40
C SER A 169 -47.38 44.70 11.98
N ASP A 170 -46.42 44.16 11.24
CA ASP A 170 -45.40 43.30 11.82
C ASP A 170 -44.08 44.07 11.91
N HIS A 171 -43.71 44.36 13.16
CA HIS A 171 -42.43 44.94 13.53
C HIS A 171 -41.33 43.96 13.13
N ALA A 172 -40.72 44.16 11.96
CA ALA A 172 -39.50 43.47 11.57
C ALA A 172 -38.37 43.85 12.54
N ARG A 173 -38.15 43.00 13.53
CA ARG A 173 -36.96 42.96 14.39
C ARG A 173 -35.70 42.92 13.51
N PRO A 174 -34.58 43.52 13.96
CA PRO A 174 -33.32 43.38 13.27
C PRO A 174 -32.92 41.89 13.29
N ALA A 175 -32.63 41.32 12.12
CA ALA A 175 -32.09 39.98 12.00
C ALA A 175 -30.66 39.97 12.57
N VAL A 176 -30.57 39.71 13.87
CA VAL A 176 -29.32 39.39 14.57
C VAL A 176 -29.02 37.90 14.33
N GLY A 177 -27.90 37.62 13.69
CA GLY A 177 -27.19 36.32 13.77
C GLY A 177 -27.41 35.33 12.63
N SER A 178 -26.87 35.58 11.43
CA SER A 178 -26.47 34.47 10.55
C SER A 178 -25.09 33.98 11.00
N ASN A 179 -25.08 32.87 11.74
CA ASN A 179 -23.87 32.22 12.25
C ASN A 179 -23.12 31.58 11.06
N HIS A 180 -22.30 32.35 10.33
CA HIS A 180 -21.51 31.84 9.21
C HIS A 180 -20.30 31.05 9.74
N ARG A 181 -20.48 29.73 9.85
CA ARG A 181 -19.44 28.75 10.17
C ARG A 181 -18.17 28.99 9.32
N LEU A 182 -16.98 28.81 9.90
CA LEU A 182 -15.72 29.00 9.16
C LEU A 182 -15.62 28.01 8.00
N VAL A 183 -15.10 28.43 6.85
CA VAL A 183 -14.84 27.54 5.71
C VAL A 183 -13.34 27.42 5.54
N LEU A 184 -12.79 26.22 5.73
CA LEU A 184 -11.37 25.93 5.62
C LEU A 184 -11.11 25.23 4.28
N ALA A 185 -10.42 25.93 3.36
CA ALA A 185 -10.11 25.43 2.03
C ALA A 185 -8.59 25.35 1.82
N ALA A 186 -8.08 24.17 1.49
CA ALA A 186 -6.66 23.96 1.19
C ALA A 186 -6.47 23.63 -0.29
N VAL A 187 -5.39 24.11 -0.89
CA VAL A 187 -4.94 23.74 -2.24
C VAL A 187 -3.49 23.33 -2.15
N ASP A 188 -3.21 22.08 -2.49
CA ASP A 188 -1.87 21.53 -2.43
C ASP A 188 -1.23 21.55 -3.83
N GLN A 189 0.11 21.66 -3.91
CA GLN A 189 0.86 21.83 -5.17
C GLN A 189 0.36 23.03 -6.00
N PHE A 190 0.07 24.16 -5.35
CA PHE A 190 -0.46 25.34 -6.05
C PHE A 190 0.54 25.92 -7.07
N GLU A 191 1.83 25.62 -6.93
CA GLU A 191 2.87 26.03 -7.87
C GLU A 191 2.70 25.44 -9.28
N GLU A 192 1.99 24.31 -9.43
CA GLU A 192 1.73 23.70 -10.75
C GLU A 192 0.97 24.64 -11.69
N LEU A 193 0.22 25.60 -11.13
CA LEU A 193 -0.45 26.65 -11.90
C LEU A 193 0.54 27.52 -12.71
N PHE A 194 1.75 27.74 -12.19
CA PHE A 194 2.77 28.63 -12.78
C PHE A 194 3.76 27.89 -13.67
N ALA A 195 3.52 26.62 -13.98
CA ALA A 195 4.34 25.90 -14.96
C ALA A 195 4.29 26.61 -16.34
N PRO A 196 5.38 26.55 -17.13
CA PRO A 196 5.42 27.15 -18.46
C PRO A 196 4.25 26.69 -19.33
N ALA A 197 3.58 27.64 -19.97
CA ALA A 197 2.40 27.37 -20.78
C ALA A 197 2.36 28.27 -22.03
N PRO A 198 1.59 27.89 -23.07
CA PRO A 198 1.35 28.77 -24.21
C PRO A 198 0.67 30.07 -23.77
N PRO A 199 0.89 31.21 -24.47
CA PRO A 199 0.38 32.52 -24.06
C PRO A 199 -1.13 32.61 -23.73
N PRO A 200 -2.05 31.89 -24.42
CA PRO A 200 -3.47 31.89 -24.05
C PRO A 200 -3.76 31.39 -22.63
N MET A 201 -2.87 30.55 -22.09
CA MET A 201 -3.00 29.98 -20.74
C MET A 201 -2.65 30.99 -19.64
N ASP A 202 -1.80 31.96 -19.93
CA ASP A 202 -1.44 33.01 -18.98
C ASP A 202 -2.67 33.89 -18.67
N ALA A 203 -3.45 34.26 -19.69
CA ALA A 203 -4.69 35.01 -19.51
C ALA A 203 -5.71 34.25 -18.65
N LEU A 204 -5.85 32.93 -18.86
CA LEU A 204 -6.71 32.08 -18.03
C LEU A 204 -6.18 31.94 -16.60
N ARG A 205 -4.87 31.89 -16.39
CA ARG A 205 -4.26 31.87 -15.07
C ARG A 205 -4.60 33.15 -14.30
N GLU A 206 -4.37 34.31 -14.91
CA GLU A 206 -4.67 35.61 -14.28
C GLU A 206 -6.16 35.73 -13.95
N GLN A 207 -7.04 35.30 -14.87
CA GLN A 207 -8.48 35.27 -14.62
C GLN A 207 -8.84 34.35 -13.44
N PHE A 208 -8.25 33.15 -13.36
CA PHE A 208 -8.48 32.23 -12.24
C PHE A 208 -8.03 32.83 -10.90
N LEU A 209 -6.86 33.45 -10.86
CA LEU A 209 -6.34 34.11 -9.66
C LEU A 209 -7.26 35.26 -9.22
N ALA A 210 -7.81 36.03 -10.16
CA ALA A 210 -8.80 37.06 -9.88
C ALA A 210 -10.12 36.48 -9.34
N LEU A 211 -10.61 35.37 -9.90
CA LEU A 211 -11.81 34.67 -9.41
C LEU A 211 -11.61 34.13 -7.98
N LEU A 212 -10.44 33.54 -7.71
CA LEU A 212 -10.11 33.03 -6.37
C LEU A 212 -9.98 34.16 -5.36
N GLY A 213 -9.34 35.28 -5.72
CA GLY A 213 -9.27 36.49 -4.90
C GLY A 213 -10.64 37.11 -4.65
N ALA A 214 -11.52 37.13 -5.65
CA ALA A 214 -12.90 37.59 -5.51
C ALA A 214 -13.73 36.67 -4.59
N ALA A 215 -13.53 35.36 -4.67
CA ALA A 215 -14.17 34.40 -3.77
C ALA A 215 -13.71 34.59 -2.32
N VAL A 216 -12.41 34.80 -2.10
CA VAL A 216 -11.89 35.21 -0.79
C VAL A 216 -12.55 36.51 -0.39
N ALA A 217 -12.56 37.58 -1.19
CA ALA A 217 -13.19 38.85 -0.83
C ALA A 217 -14.68 38.72 -0.45
N ALA A 218 -15.47 37.93 -1.20
CA ALA A 218 -16.90 37.76 -1.01
C ALA A 218 -17.27 36.95 0.25
N LEU A 219 -16.38 36.07 0.71
CA LEU A 219 -16.62 35.17 1.85
C LEU A 219 -15.72 35.52 3.05
N PRO A 220 -16.19 36.35 4.01
CA PRO A 220 -15.38 36.77 5.16
C PRO A 220 -14.96 35.59 6.08
N ASN A 221 -15.75 34.52 6.09
CA ASN A 221 -15.52 33.28 6.84
C ASN A 221 -14.62 32.26 6.10
N LEU A 222 -14.22 32.51 4.84
CA LEU A 222 -13.27 31.66 4.12
C LEU A 222 -11.84 31.88 4.61
N ARG A 223 -11.12 30.78 4.82
CA ARG A 223 -9.68 30.72 5.13
C ARG A 223 -9.00 29.81 4.11
N LEU A 224 -8.14 30.40 3.28
CA LEU A 224 -7.47 29.72 2.19
C LEU A 224 -6.04 29.34 2.58
N LEU A 225 -5.67 28.08 2.37
CA LEU A 225 -4.32 27.56 2.59
C LEU A 225 -3.73 27.11 1.25
N LEU A 226 -2.64 27.74 0.81
CA LEU A 226 -1.93 27.38 -0.42
C LEU A 226 -0.62 26.70 -0.07
N VAL A 227 -0.44 25.44 -0.46
CA VAL A 227 0.83 24.72 -0.28
C VAL A 227 1.62 24.78 -1.57
N VAL A 228 2.82 25.35 -1.49
CA VAL A 228 3.76 25.51 -2.60
C VAL A 228 5.14 24.94 -2.30
N ARG A 229 5.89 24.59 -3.34
CA ARG A 229 7.35 24.41 -3.22
C ARG A 229 8.05 25.76 -3.02
N GLN A 230 9.23 25.72 -2.40
CA GLN A 230 10.08 26.90 -2.21
C GLN A 230 10.32 27.65 -3.55
N SER A 231 10.59 26.92 -4.62
CA SER A 231 10.82 27.47 -5.96
C SER A 231 9.59 28.09 -6.61
N GLY A 232 8.39 27.70 -6.19
CA GLY A 232 7.12 28.25 -6.69
C GLY A 232 6.68 29.53 -5.97
N LEU A 233 7.31 29.88 -4.85
CA LEU A 233 6.93 31.03 -4.05
C LEU A 233 7.14 32.35 -4.81
N ALA A 234 8.28 32.50 -5.50
CA ALA A 234 8.60 33.71 -6.26
C ALA A 234 7.57 33.99 -7.38
N SER A 235 7.03 32.94 -8.01
CA SER A 235 5.97 33.10 -9.01
C SER A 235 4.62 33.45 -8.39
N LEU A 236 4.38 33.07 -7.14
CA LEU A 236 3.13 33.34 -6.43
C LEU A 236 3.10 34.72 -5.77
N GLU A 237 4.25 35.20 -5.28
CA GLU A 237 4.40 36.47 -4.54
C GLU A 237 3.69 37.67 -5.19
N PRO A 238 3.82 37.93 -6.51
CA PRO A 238 3.14 39.04 -7.16
C PRO A 238 1.60 38.98 -7.07
N HIS A 239 1.02 37.80 -6.89
CA HIS A 239 -0.43 37.57 -6.89
C HIS A 239 -1.02 37.49 -5.47
N LEU A 240 -0.19 37.42 -4.43
CA LEU A 240 -0.66 37.36 -3.03
C LEU A 240 -1.59 38.54 -2.65
N PRO A 241 -1.35 39.80 -3.05
CA PRO A 241 -2.26 40.90 -2.72
C PRO A 241 -3.68 40.70 -3.28
N VAL A 242 -3.80 40.12 -4.48
CA VAL A 242 -5.08 39.81 -5.13
C VAL A 242 -5.78 38.67 -4.38
N LEU A 243 -5.05 37.59 -4.09
CA LEU A 243 -5.59 36.40 -3.43
C LEU A 243 -5.98 36.66 -1.97
N ALA A 244 -5.25 37.52 -1.27
CA ALA A 244 -5.53 37.89 0.11
C ALA A 244 -6.62 38.97 0.24
N ALA A 245 -7.20 39.43 -0.89
CA ALA A 245 -8.16 40.53 -0.95
C ALA A 245 -7.67 41.79 -0.23
N GLY A 246 -6.41 42.18 -0.49
CA GLY A 246 -5.77 43.36 0.10
C GLY A 246 -5.29 43.21 1.55
N ARG A 247 -5.37 42.02 2.15
CA ARG A 247 -4.75 41.72 3.46
C ARG A 247 -3.36 41.11 3.29
N GLU A 248 -2.59 41.08 4.38
CA GLU A 248 -1.31 40.37 4.40
C GLU A 248 -1.55 38.85 4.42
N ALA A 249 -0.78 38.12 3.62
CA ALA A 249 -0.79 36.65 3.61
C ALA A 249 0.25 36.13 4.61
N ALA A 250 -0.15 35.26 5.54
CA ALA A 250 0.80 34.63 6.44
C ALA A 250 1.61 33.57 5.69
N GLN A 251 2.91 33.51 5.93
CA GLN A 251 3.81 32.53 5.32
C GLN A 251 4.36 31.57 6.37
N VAL A 252 4.27 30.27 6.11
CA VAL A 252 4.78 29.21 6.98
C VAL A 252 5.79 28.38 6.21
N VAL A 253 7.06 28.42 6.63
CA VAL A 253 8.14 27.64 6.02
C VAL A 253 8.25 26.27 6.68
N ILE A 254 8.20 25.21 5.89
CA ILE A 254 8.39 23.83 6.33
C ILE A 254 9.77 23.34 5.89
N ALA A 255 10.73 23.39 6.79
CA ALA A 255 12.06 22.80 6.60
C ALA A 255 12.01 21.26 6.73
N PRO A 256 13.02 20.52 6.22
CA PRO A 256 13.23 19.11 6.55
C PRO A 256 13.36 18.90 8.09
N LEU A 257 13.30 17.66 8.55
CA LEU A 257 13.22 17.37 9.99
C LEU A 257 14.51 17.78 10.68
N ASP A 258 14.43 18.47 11.83
CA ASP A 258 15.55 18.49 12.77
C ASP A 258 15.74 17.11 13.40
N ARG A 259 16.83 16.97 14.15
CA ARG A 259 17.21 15.71 14.78
C ARG A 259 16.15 15.19 15.75
N ASP A 260 15.57 16.06 16.58
CA ASP A 260 14.57 15.67 17.57
C ASP A 260 13.26 15.21 16.90
N ALA A 261 12.81 15.95 15.90
CA ALA A 261 11.65 15.58 15.08
C ALA A 261 11.89 14.27 14.33
N ALA A 262 13.08 14.05 13.78
CA ALA A 262 13.44 12.82 13.08
C ALA A 262 13.50 11.62 14.03
N ALA A 263 14.02 11.80 15.26
CA ALA A 263 14.05 10.77 16.29
C ALA A 263 12.63 10.32 16.65
N LEU A 264 11.71 11.27 16.88
CA LEU A 264 10.29 10.97 17.13
C LEU A 264 9.63 10.26 15.94
N ALA A 265 9.89 10.75 14.72
CA ALA A 265 9.35 10.18 13.49
C ALA A 265 9.83 8.75 13.22
N LEU A 266 10.96 8.33 13.78
CA LEU A 266 11.51 6.97 13.67
C LEU A 266 11.07 6.08 14.85
N ALA A 267 11.18 6.57 16.08
CA ALA A 267 11.01 5.75 17.28
C ALA A 267 9.54 5.47 17.61
N GLU A 268 8.66 6.48 17.53
CA GLU A 268 7.28 6.35 17.98
C GLU A 268 6.43 5.39 17.12
N PRO A 269 6.48 5.43 15.76
CA PRO A 269 5.76 4.46 14.96
C PRO A 269 6.20 3.01 15.23
N ALA A 270 7.50 2.79 15.43
CA ALA A 270 8.06 1.48 15.73
C ALA A 270 7.63 0.97 17.11
N ARG A 271 7.60 1.86 18.12
CA ARG A 271 7.09 1.58 19.47
C ARG A 271 5.61 1.19 19.44
N LEU A 272 4.77 1.95 18.74
CA LEU A 272 3.33 1.67 18.62
C LEU A 272 3.04 0.38 17.86
N ALA A 273 3.88 0.02 16.90
CA ALA A 273 3.76 -1.23 16.16
C ALA A 273 4.38 -2.45 16.90
N GLY A 274 4.83 -2.28 18.15
CA GLY A 274 5.28 -3.39 19.01
C GLY A 274 6.75 -3.81 18.81
N SER A 275 7.57 -3.04 18.09
CA SER A 275 9.02 -3.28 17.95
C SER A 275 9.81 -1.99 18.22
N PRO A 276 9.93 -1.55 19.48
CA PRO A 276 10.63 -0.32 19.82
C PRO A 276 12.12 -0.37 19.45
N LEU A 277 12.67 0.78 19.07
CA LEU A 277 14.09 0.99 18.78
C LEU A 277 14.79 1.53 20.04
N SER A 278 16.06 1.15 20.24
CA SER A 278 16.85 1.72 21.34
C SER A 278 17.27 3.17 21.01
N PRO A 279 17.52 4.03 22.01
CA PRO A 279 18.01 5.39 21.76
C PRO A 279 19.32 5.41 20.95
N GLU A 280 20.28 4.53 21.26
CA GLU A 280 21.57 4.45 20.56
C GLU A 280 21.39 4.05 19.09
N SER A 281 20.41 3.20 18.83
CA SER A 281 20.00 2.79 17.50
C SER A 281 19.44 3.98 16.72
N VAL A 282 18.52 4.74 17.32
CA VAL A 282 17.97 5.96 16.69
C VAL A 282 19.08 6.97 16.40
N ASP A 283 19.96 7.24 17.36
CA ASP A 283 21.07 8.18 17.17
C ASP A 283 22.02 7.76 16.05
N ALA A 284 22.41 6.48 16.01
CA ALA A 284 23.24 5.96 14.92
C ALA A 284 22.55 6.11 13.55
N CYS A 285 21.22 5.97 13.48
CA CYS A 285 20.44 6.25 12.27
C CYS A 285 20.62 7.68 11.79
N LEU A 286 20.46 8.62 12.73
CA LEU A 286 20.38 10.04 12.43
C LEU A 286 21.77 10.61 12.14
N ASP A 287 22.80 10.17 12.86
CA ASP A 287 24.19 10.47 12.57
C ASP A 287 24.56 10.04 11.15
N ASP A 288 24.17 8.83 10.77
CA ASP A 288 24.37 8.42 9.40
C ASP A 288 23.54 9.26 8.44
N LEU A 289 22.21 9.42 8.65
CA LEU A 289 21.32 10.18 7.77
C LEU A 289 21.75 11.64 7.54
N THR A 290 22.50 12.22 8.47
CA THR A 290 23.02 13.58 8.40
C THR A 290 24.44 13.67 7.84
N THR A 291 25.14 12.55 7.61
CA THR A 291 26.50 12.52 7.09
C THR A 291 26.57 11.82 5.73
N SER A 292 27.24 12.45 4.76
CA SER A 292 27.51 11.88 3.44
C SER A 292 29.01 11.88 3.19
N ARG A 293 29.59 10.68 3.01
CA ARG A 293 31.00 10.52 2.66
C ARG A 293 31.13 10.47 1.15
N VAL A 294 31.70 11.51 0.56
CA VAL A 294 31.85 11.66 -0.90
C VAL A 294 33.32 11.58 -1.29
N MET A 295 33.58 11.21 -2.54
CA MET A 295 34.93 11.19 -3.10
C MET A 295 35.05 12.25 -4.19
N ASP A 296 36.15 12.99 -4.24
CA ASP A 296 36.48 13.81 -5.40
C ASP A 296 37.08 12.95 -6.54
N ALA A 297 37.26 13.56 -7.71
CA ALA A 297 37.87 12.97 -8.90
C ALA A 297 39.40 12.75 -8.77
N ALA A 298 40.00 13.04 -7.61
CA ALA A 298 41.37 12.66 -7.28
C ALA A 298 41.41 11.51 -6.25
N GLY A 299 40.27 11.02 -5.78
CA GLY A 299 40.17 9.99 -4.75
C GLY A 299 40.34 10.51 -3.32
N THR A 300 40.17 11.81 -3.10
CA THR A 300 40.20 12.42 -1.75
C THR A 300 38.81 12.31 -1.11
N PRO A 301 38.70 11.73 0.10
CA PRO A 301 37.44 11.67 0.82
C PRO A 301 37.08 13.05 1.40
N ALA A 302 35.82 13.43 1.26
CA ALA A 302 35.22 14.56 1.95
C ALA A 302 33.95 14.11 2.69
N THR A 303 33.68 14.71 3.84
CA THR A 303 32.43 14.49 4.57
C THR A 303 31.55 15.72 4.45
N LEU A 304 30.36 15.54 3.90
CA LEU A 304 29.30 16.54 3.89
C LEU A 304 28.39 16.26 5.08
N ALA A 305 28.16 17.27 5.91
CA ALA A 305 27.27 17.18 7.07
C ALA A 305 26.06 18.09 6.86
N SER A 306 24.89 17.58 7.20
CA SER A 306 23.62 18.31 7.23
C SER A 306 23.12 18.41 8.67
N ASP A 307 22.53 19.53 9.06
CA ASP A 307 21.84 19.68 10.35
C ASP A 307 20.39 19.13 10.29
N ARG A 308 19.92 18.75 9.09
CA ARG A 308 18.56 18.29 8.84
C ARG A 308 18.52 16.90 8.21
N VAL A 309 17.43 16.18 8.49
CA VAL A 309 17.12 14.86 7.95
C VAL A 309 16.00 14.98 6.93
N GLN A 310 16.25 14.49 5.70
CA GLN A 310 15.22 14.42 4.67
C GLN A 310 14.16 13.39 5.05
N PRO A 311 12.86 13.76 5.11
CA PRO A 311 11.79 12.82 5.44
C PRO A 311 11.75 11.59 4.54
N LEU A 312 11.99 11.77 3.23
CA LEU A 312 12.02 10.65 2.27
C LEU A 312 13.10 9.62 2.65
N HIS A 313 14.33 10.07 2.92
CA HIS A 313 15.43 9.17 3.28
C HIS A 313 15.17 8.47 4.61
N LEU A 314 14.62 9.20 5.59
CA LEU A 314 14.20 8.60 6.85
C LEU A 314 13.15 7.50 6.62
N GLN A 315 12.15 7.74 5.77
CA GLN A 315 11.15 6.71 5.44
C GLN A 315 11.75 5.49 4.74
N LEU A 316 12.65 5.69 3.76
CA LEU A 316 13.31 4.58 3.07
C LEU A 316 14.10 3.70 4.04
N VAL A 317 14.89 4.31 4.93
CA VAL A 317 15.68 3.59 5.94
C VAL A 317 14.77 2.93 6.96
N ALA A 318 13.76 3.64 7.49
CA ALA A 318 12.83 3.11 8.48
C ALA A 318 12.01 1.92 7.95
N SER A 319 11.49 2.01 6.72
CA SER A 319 10.76 0.91 6.07
C SER A 319 11.67 -0.30 5.80
N ALA A 320 12.95 -0.10 5.52
CA ALA A 320 13.91 -1.20 5.38
C ALA A 320 14.21 -1.87 6.72
N LEU A 321 14.51 -1.08 7.76
CA LEU A 321 14.77 -1.56 9.13
C LEU A 321 13.59 -2.34 9.70
N TRP A 322 12.37 -1.85 9.48
CA TRP A 322 11.16 -2.53 9.93
C TRP A 322 11.04 -3.93 9.33
N ARG A 323 11.23 -4.07 8.02
CA ARG A 323 11.14 -5.36 7.31
C ARG A 323 12.19 -6.37 7.79
N GLU A 324 13.41 -5.91 8.07
CA GLU A 324 14.47 -6.75 8.61
C GLU A 324 14.15 -7.25 10.02
N ARG A 325 13.64 -6.37 10.89
CA ARG A 325 13.32 -6.70 12.28
C ARG A 325 12.07 -7.56 12.46
N THR A 326 11.02 -7.34 11.68
CA THR A 326 9.74 -8.09 11.83
C THR A 326 9.70 -9.37 11.01
N GLY A 327 10.86 -9.97 10.70
CA GLY A 327 11.06 -11.02 9.73
C GLY A 327 9.90 -12.02 9.54
N ARG A 328 9.08 -11.78 8.51
CA ARG A 328 8.61 -12.82 7.57
C ARG A 328 9.70 -13.18 6.53
N SER A 329 10.89 -12.60 6.68
CA SER A 329 12.13 -12.93 5.96
C SER A 329 13.24 -13.34 6.95
N ALA A 330 12.88 -14.02 8.03
CA ALA A 330 13.81 -14.62 8.98
C ALA A 330 14.47 -15.88 8.39
N VAL A 331 15.28 -15.70 7.34
CA VAL A 331 16.37 -16.62 7.01
C VAL A 331 17.58 -15.79 6.59
N ALA A 332 18.10 -14.99 7.53
CA ALA A 332 19.52 -14.65 7.68
C ALA A 332 19.67 -13.48 8.66
N LEU A 333 20.31 -13.73 9.80
CA LEU A 333 21.50 -13.03 10.30
C LEU A 333 21.57 -13.14 11.82
N GLY A 334 22.39 -14.09 12.29
CA GLY A 334 22.97 -14.06 13.62
C GLY A 334 24.04 -12.97 13.75
N ARG A 335 23.71 -11.73 13.40
CA ARG A 335 24.50 -10.54 13.71
C ARG A 335 23.54 -9.43 14.08
N ALA A 336 23.84 -8.71 15.16
CA ALA A 336 23.20 -7.44 15.46
C ALA A 336 23.20 -6.58 14.18
N PRO A 337 22.07 -5.93 13.81
CA PRO A 337 22.03 -5.11 12.61
C PRO A 337 23.10 -4.04 12.75
N ALA A 338 24.15 -4.15 11.94
CA ALA A 338 25.17 -3.14 11.87
C ALA A 338 24.51 -1.94 11.18
N TRP A 339 24.23 -0.90 11.96
CA TRP A 339 23.75 0.42 11.56
C TRP A 339 24.53 1.09 10.40
N THR A 340 25.57 0.44 9.89
CA THR A 340 26.58 0.92 8.96
C THR A 340 26.23 0.76 7.46
N ALA A 341 25.00 0.38 7.10
CA ALA A 341 24.61 0.11 5.70
C ALA A 341 23.32 0.86 5.24
N THR A 342 23.07 2.05 5.77
CA THR A 342 22.01 3.00 5.35
C THR A 342 22.03 3.41 3.88
N ASN A 343 23.15 3.24 3.17
CA ASN A 343 23.19 3.43 1.72
C ASN A 343 22.44 2.33 0.96
N ALA A 344 22.25 1.14 1.53
CA ALA A 344 21.60 0.03 0.82
C ALA A 344 20.11 0.32 0.51
N PRO A 345 19.28 0.85 1.44
CA PRO A 345 17.92 1.29 1.11
C PRO A 345 17.88 2.37 0.01
N LEU A 346 18.81 3.34 0.05
CA LEU A 346 18.88 4.41 -0.93
C LEU A 346 19.36 3.92 -2.30
N SER A 347 20.33 3.00 -2.34
CA SER A 347 20.81 2.30 -3.53
C SER A 347 19.69 1.49 -4.19
N ALA A 348 18.93 0.73 -3.39
CA ALA A 348 17.80 -0.03 -3.89
C ALA A 348 16.71 0.87 -4.46
N TYR A 349 16.40 1.99 -3.78
CA TYR A 349 15.44 2.99 -4.25
C TYR A 349 15.88 3.62 -5.57
N LEU A 350 17.11 4.13 -5.65
CA LEU A 350 17.66 4.70 -6.87
C LEU A 350 17.66 3.69 -8.00
N THR A 351 17.98 2.43 -7.71
CA THR A 351 17.95 1.34 -8.68
C THR A 351 16.57 1.09 -9.23
N GLN A 352 15.56 1.01 -8.37
CA GLN A 352 14.16 0.87 -8.76
C GLN A 352 13.70 2.04 -9.64
N VAL A 353 14.00 3.28 -9.23
CA VAL A 353 13.58 4.49 -9.97
C VAL A 353 14.23 4.57 -11.33
N VAL A 354 15.55 4.39 -11.41
CA VAL A 354 16.29 4.50 -12.68
C VAL A 354 15.92 3.37 -13.62
N ALA A 355 15.86 2.12 -13.16
CA ALA A 355 15.46 1.00 -14.02
C ALA A 355 14.03 1.15 -14.56
N ARG A 356 13.12 1.73 -13.76
CA ARG A 356 11.75 2.00 -14.19
C ARG A 356 11.69 3.08 -15.29
N GLU A 357 12.41 4.19 -15.12
CA GLU A 357 12.35 5.26 -16.12
C GLU A 357 13.16 4.98 -17.36
N ALA A 358 14.32 4.35 -17.22
CA ALA A 358 15.09 3.91 -18.37
C ALA A 358 14.21 3.06 -19.32
N ARG A 359 13.46 2.09 -18.79
CA ARG A 359 12.51 1.29 -19.58
C ARG A 359 11.37 2.09 -20.20
N ARG A 360 10.85 3.12 -19.53
CA ARG A 360 9.75 3.95 -20.09
C ARG A 360 10.19 4.84 -21.24
N HIS A 361 11.48 5.18 -21.26
CA HIS A 361 12.08 6.03 -22.28
C HIS A 361 12.95 5.23 -23.27
N ASP A 362 12.86 3.89 -23.28
CA ASP A 362 13.65 3.00 -24.12
C ASP A 362 15.18 3.20 -24.02
N LEU A 363 15.67 3.49 -22.80
CA LEU A 363 17.08 3.68 -22.46
C LEU A 363 17.63 2.52 -21.61
N ASP A 364 18.96 2.36 -21.62
CA ASP A 364 19.63 1.45 -20.69
C ASP A 364 19.76 2.06 -19.28
N ALA A 365 19.52 1.25 -18.26
CA ALA A 365 19.56 1.72 -16.87
C ALA A 365 20.99 2.04 -16.39
N GLY A 366 22.01 1.39 -16.96
CA GLY A 366 23.42 1.71 -16.72
C GLY A 366 23.81 3.04 -17.34
N GLU A 367 23.37 3.31 -18.57
CA GLU A 367 23.57 4.59 -19.26
C GLU A 367 22.97 5.77 -18.47
N VAL A 368 21.72 5.64 -18.00
CA VAL A 368 21.06 6.69 -17.22
C VAL A 368 21.80 6.96 -15.89
N ARG A 369 22.33 5.93 -15.22
CA ARG A 369 23.12 6.12 -13.98
C ARG A 369 24.46 6.78 -14.25
N HIS A 370 25.17 6.30 -15.27
CA HIS A 370 26.45 6.87 -15.66
C HIS A 370 26.28 8.35 -16.01
N TRP A 371 25.22 8.67 -16.77
CA TRP A 371 24.83 10.04 -17.07
C TRP A 371 24.50 10.85 -15.80
N LEU A 372 23.68 10.32 -14.88
CA LEU A 372 23.35 11.01 -13.62
C LEU A 372 24.60 11.38 -12.81
N ALA A 373 25.55 10.45 -12.69
CA ALA A 373 26.77 10.66 -11.95
C ALA A 373 27.67 11.73 -12.60
N HIS A 374 27.91 11.66 -13.92
CA HIS A 374 28.80 12.60 -14.60
C HIS A 374 28.18 13.99 -14.83
N THR A 375 26.85 14.07 -14.86
CA THR A 375 26.12 15.31 -15.14
C THR A 375 25.85 16.12 -13.88
N PHE A 376 25.49 15.45 -12.78
CA PHE A 376 25.06 16.12 -11.56
C PHE A 376 26.04 16.00 -10.38
N ILE A 377 27.23 15.43 -10.59
CA ILE A 377 28.30 15.39 -9.59
C ILE A 377 29.55 16.07 -10.17
N THR A 378 29.98 17.15 -9.51
CA THR A 378 31.21 17.87 -9.83
C THR A 378 32.44 17.01 -9.52
N GLU A 379 33.59 17.33 -10.14
CA GLU A 379 34.88 16.72 -9.82
C GLU A 379 35.24 16.77 -8.32
N ARG A 380 34.64 17.67 -7.54
CA ARG A 380 34.85 17.76 -6.08
C ARG A 380 33.89 16.89 -5.26
N GLY A 381 33.11 16.02 -5.90
CA GLY A 381 32.10 15.20 -5.21
C GLY A 381 30.93 16.02 -4.64
N ARG A 382 30.60 17.16 -5.27
CA ARG A 382 29.47 18.02 -4.87
C ARG A 382 28.39 18.02 -5.94
N ARG A 383 27.14 18.34 -5.57
CA ARG A 383 26.04 18.51 -6.52
C ARG A 383 26.37 19.57 -7.57
N ALA A 384 26.25 19.18 -8.83
CA ALA A 384 26.28 20.07 -9.98
C ALA A 384 24.84 20.36 -10.43
N GLY A 385 24.64 21.52 -11.06
CA GLY A 385 23.36 21.91 -11.61
C GLY A 385 23.43 22.14 -13.10
N VAL A 386 22.35 21.77 -13.78
CA VAL A 386 22.21 21.80 -15.24
C VAL A 386 20.95 22.55 -15.60
N ASP A 387 21.08 23.51 -16.50
CA ASP A 387 19.94 24.29 -16.97
C ASP A 387 19.12 23.50 -18.00
N GLU A 388 17.79 23.60 -17.92
CA GLU A 388 16.82 22.90 -18.77
C GLU A 388 16.97 23.29 -20.25
N GLY A 389 16.99 22.28 -21.12
CA GLY A 389 16.91 22.48 -22.57
C GLY A 389 15.48 22.33 -23.10
N LEU A 390 15.24 22.75 -24.34
CA LEU A 390 13.89 22.77 -24.93
C LEU A 390 13.25 21.38 -25.11
N ALA A 391 14.06 20.36 -25.36
CA ALA A 391 13.61 18.98 -25.56
C ALA A 391 14.61 17.99 -24.92
N MET A 392 15.90 18.29 -25.04
CA MET A 392 16.98 17.52 -24.42
C MET A 392 17.69 18.37 -23.36
N THR A 393 17.94 17.81 -22.19
CA THR A 393 18.71 18.44 -21.12
C THR A 393 19.97 17.61 -20.84
N ALA A 394 21.15 18.20 -21.05
CA ALA A 394 22.46 17.53 -20.96
C ALA A 394 22.52 16.16 -21.67
N GLY A 395 21.92 16.06 -22.86
CA GLY A 395 21.96 14.84 -23.68
C GLY A 395 20.91 13.78 -23.35
N MET A 396 20.03 14.01 -22.37
CA MET A 396 18.88 13.14 -22.08
C MET A 396 17.53 13.82 -22.37
N PRO A 397 16.46 13.06 -22.64
CA PRO A 397 15.11 13.61 -22.80
C PRO A 397 14.67 14.39 -21.55
N THR A 398 14.08 15.57 -21.73
CA THR A 398 13.66 16.41 -20.59
C THR A 398 12.55 15.75 -19.79
N GLU A 399 11.72 14.94 -20.44
CA GLU A 399 10.68 14.13 -19.79
C GLU A 399 11.25 13.10 -18.79
N LEU A 400 12.45 12.56 -19.07
CA LEU A 400 13.14 11.67 -18.12
C LEU A 400 13.54 12.45 -16.86
N LEU A 401 14.04 13.69 -17.01
CA LEU A 401 14.41 14.53 -15.87
C LEU A 401 13.19 14.88 -15.02
N ASP A 402 12.06 15.19 -15.66
CA ASP A 402 10.80 15.44 -14.96
C ASP A 402 10.37 14.23 -14.14
N ALA A 403 10.40 13.04 -14.73
CA ALA A 403 10.09 11.81 -14.02
C ALA A 403 11.04 11.53 -12.83
N LEU A 404 12.32 11.91 -12.95
CA LEU A 404 13.30 11.82 -11.87
C LEU A 404 13.07 12.89 -10.78
N VAL A 405 12.57 14.08 -11.13
CA VAL A 405 12.15 15.12 -10.17
C VAL A 405 10.91 14.69 -9.39
N GLU A 406 9.93 14.09 -10.05
CA GLU A 406 8.72 13.55 -9.40
C GLU A 406 9.05 12.48 -8.34
N ARG A 407 10.22 11.85 -8.49
CA ARG A 407 10.69 10.76 -7.63
C ARG A 407 11.92 11.15 -6.83
N TYR A 408 12.12 12.45 -6.61
CA TYR A 408 13.14 12.93 -5.67
C TYR A 408 14.55 12.37 -5.92
N VAL A 409 14.88 12.05 -7.17
CA VAL A 409 16.26 11.79 -7.59
C VAL A 409 16.90 13.13 -7.96
N LEU A 410 16.14 13.97 -8.67
CA LEU A 410 16.50 15.33 -9.00
C LEU A 410 15.58 16.34 -8.30
N VAL A 411 16.02 17.58 -8.22
CA VAL A 411 15.21 18.75 -7.92
C VAL A 411 15.31 19.72 -9.08
N GLY A 412 14.17 20.28 -9.50
CA GLY A 412 14.12 21.35 -10.50
C GLY A 412 13.77 22.68 -9.84
N GLU A 413 14.66 23.65 -9.91
CA GLU A 413 14.47 25.00 -9.38
C GLU A 413 14.42 26.04 -10.50
N TRP A 414 13.43 26.93 -10.45
CA TRP A 414 13.33 28.06 -11.36
C TRP A 414 14.28 29.17 -10.90
N ARG A 415 15.21 29.59 -11.76
CA ARG A 415 16.14 30.69 -11.52
C ARG A 415 16.19 31.57 -12.77
N ALA A 416 15.93 32.88 -12.61
CA ALA A 416 16.02 33.88 -13.68
C ALA A 416 15.26 33.50 -14.99
N GLY A 417 14.10 32.83 -14.87
CA GLY A 417 13.26 32.46 -16.02
C GLY A 417 13.62 31.13 -16.70
N ALA A 418 14.64 30.41 -16.23
CA ALA A 418 14.98 29.06 -16.68
C ALA A 418 14.94 28.08 -15.50
N ARG A 419 14.56 26.83 -15.76
CA ARG A 419 14.60 25.77 -14.75
C ARG A 419 15.99 25.14 -14.74
N ARG A 420 16.52 24.89 -13.55
CA ARG A 420 17.81 24.23 -13.32
C ARG A 420 17.60 22.97 -12.50
N PHE A 421 18.16 21.86 -12.96
CA PHE A 421 18.13 20.57 -12.31
C PHE A 421 19.39 20.32 -11.49
N GLU A 422 19.24 19.80 -10.28
CA GLU A 422 20.32 19.37 -9.37
C GLU A 422 19.94 18.04 -8.70
N LEU A 423 20.90 17.29 -8.13
CA LEU A 423 20.54 16.13 -7.31
C LEU A 423 19.68 16.58 -6.12
N PHE A 424 18.67 15.77 -5.80
CA PHE A 424 17.74 16.06 -4.72
C PHE A 424 18.44 16.30 -3.36
N ASP A 425 19.48 15.51 -3.07
CA ASP A 425 20.19 15.56 -1.80
C ASP A 425 21.60 14.96 -1.92
N ASP A 426 22.54 15.41 -1.08
CA ASP A 426 23.95 15.00 -1.10
C ASP A 426 24.13 13.49 -0.86
N ARG A 427 23.17 12.83 -0.19
CA ARG A 427 23.22 11.38 0.05
C ARG A 427 23.14 10.53 -1.21
N LEU A 428 22.65 11.08 -2.32
CA LEU A 428 22.61 10.38 -3.60
C LEU A 428 24.01 10.29 -4.24
N ILE A 429 24.94 11.18 -3.88
CA ILE A 429 26.30 11.24 -4.43
C ILE A 429 27.07 9.94 -4.19
N PRO A 430 27.27 9.45 -2.94
CA PRO A 430 28.04 8.23 -2.71
C PRO A 430 27.43 7.00 -3.39
N VAL A 431 26.10 6.94 -3.48
CA VAL A 431 25.38 5.84 -4.13
C VAL A 431 25.60 5.86 -5.65
N LEU A 432 25.55 7.04 -6.26
CA LEU A 432 25.83 7.22 -7.69
C LEU A 432 27.31 6.97 -8.03
N GLN A 433 28.23 7.47 -7.20
CA GLN A 433 29.68 7.25 -7.37
C GLN A 433 30.04 5.78 -7.27
N ALA A 434 29.47 5.04 -6.30
CA ALA A 434 29.69 3.60 -6.16
C ALA A 434 29.20 2.79 -7.37
N ALA A 435 28.20 3.29 -8.10
CA ALA A 435 27.63 2.63 -9.27
C ALA A 435 28.43 2.86 -10.57
N VAL A 436 29.43 3.76 -10.57
CA VAL A 436 30.22 4.12 -11.76
C VAL A 436 31.68 3.65 -11.61
N PRO A 437 32.16 2.72 -12.46
CA PRO A 437 33.50 2.14 -12.35
C PRO A 437 34.68 3.13 -12.51
N ASP A 438 34.49 4.22 -13.27
CA ASP A 438 35.57 5.15 -13.66
C ASP A 438 35.78 6.32 -12.68
N TRP A 439 34.98 6.43 -11.61
CA TRP A 439 35.22 7.42 -10.54
C TRP A 439 36.36 6.93 -9.63
N PRO A 440 37.33 7.77 -9.24
CA PRO A 440 38.49 7.31 -8.47
C PRO A 440 38.07 6.94 -7.05
N VAL A 441 37.77 5.66 -6.86
CA VAL A 441 37.56 5.03 -5.57
C VAL A 441 38.89 4.42 -5.14
N THR A 442 39.46 4.88 -4.02
CA THR A 442 40.51 4.12 -3.33
C THR A 442 39.94 2.77 -2.90
N ALA A 443 40.38 1.71 -3.57
CA ALA A 443 40.35 0.31 -3.19
C ALA A 443 39.54 -0.05 -1.93
N SER A 444 38.24 -0.21 -2.09
CA SER A 444 37.48 -1.30 -1.45
C SER A 444 36.34 -1.69 -2.38
N ALA A 445 36.55 -2.82 -3.08
CA ALA A 445 35.60 -3.53 -3.93
C ALA A 445 34.69 -2.67 -4.84
N VAL A 446 35.10 -2.54 -6.11
CA VAL A 446 34.18 -2.30 -7.22
C VAL A 446 32.99 -3.27 -7.09
N THR A 447 31.77 -2.74 -7.00
CA THR A 447 30.58 -3.53 -7.33
C THR A 447 29.71 -2.71 -8.26
N ALA A 448 29.72 -3.07 -9.55
CA ALA A 448 28.56 -2.85 -10.41
C ALA A 448 27.29 -3.25 -9.66
N ILE A 449 26.15 -2.58 -9.92
CA ILE A 449 24.83 -2.84 -9.28
C ILE A 449 24.70 -4.33 -9.04
N SER A 450 24.75 -4.72 -7.78
CA SER A 450 24.94 -6.12 -7.45
C SER A 450 23.65 -6.88 -7.71
N ALA A 451 23.76 -8.20 -7.89
CA ALA A 451 22.60 -9.07 -7.87
C ALA A 451 21.77 -8.91 -6.57
N ALA A 452 22.38 -8.49 -5.46
CA ALA A 452 21.69 -8.20 -4.20
C ALA A 452 20.86 -6.91 -4.28
N ASP A 453 21.34 -5.87 -4.97
CA ASP A 453 20.60 -4.62 -5.18
C ASP A 453 19.34 -4.86 -6.04
N TYR A 454 19.47 -5.66 -7.10
CA TYR A 454 18.32 -6.05 -7.92
C TYR A 454 17.32 -6.93 -7.16
N LEU A 455 17.81 -7.85 -6.30
CA LEU A 455 16.93 -8.64 -5.45
C LEU A 455 16.15 -7.74 -4.49
N GLN A 456 16.82 -6.77 -3.86
CA GLN A 456 16.16 -5.85 -2.94
C GLN A 456 15.14 -4.96 -3.66
N ALA A 457 15.46 -4.47 -4.86
CA ALA A 457 14.52 -3.74 -5.70
C ALA A 457 13.32 -4.60 -6.12
N ALA A 458 13.52 -5.91 -6.35
CA ALA A 458 12.43 -6.83 -6.65
C ALA A 458 11.49 -7.00 -5.46
N LEU A 459 12.04 -7.13 -4.24
CA LEU A 459 11.28 -7.25 -3.00
C LEU A 459 10.49 -5.98 -2.67
N ILE A 460 11.06 -4.80 -2.92
CA ILE A 460 10.36 -3.52 -2.74
C ILE A 460 9.18 -3.42 -3.72
N SER A 461 9.41 -3.61 -5.01
CA SER A 461 8.34 -3.59 -6.02
C SER A 461 7.23 -4.60 -5.70
N ARG A 462 7.58 -5.76 -5.15
CA ARG A 462 6.63 -6.78 -4.72
C ARG A 462 5.76 -6.29 -3.56
N ALA A 463 6.35 -5.66 -2.55
CA ALA A 463 5.63 -5.10 -1.41
C ALA A 463 4.68 -3.97 -1.84
N ASP A 464 5.07 -3.19 -2.85
CA ASP A 464 4.27 -2.12 -3.44
C ASP A 464 3.10 -2.65 -4.32
N GLY A 465 3.04 -3.97 -4.56
CA GLY A 465 2.04 -4.61 -5.41
C GLY A 465 2.35 -4.53 -6.91
N ASP A 466 3.51 -4.01 -7.31
CA ASP A 466 3.96 -3.93 -8.70
C ASP A 466 4.67 -5.24 -9.09
N ALA A 467 3.87 -6.25 -9.43
CA ALA A 467 4.36 -7.56 -9.84
C ALA A 467 5.21 -7.51 -11.12
N ALA A 468 4.96 -6.55 -12.02
CA ALA A 468 5.71 -6.43 -13.28
C ALA A 468 7.13 -5.90 -13.03
N ALA A 469 7.27 -4.82 -12.24
CA ALA A 469 8.57 -4.31 -11.85
C ALA A 469 9.33 -5.31 -10.97
N ALA A 470 8.66 -5.99 -10.04
CA ALA A 470 9.28 -7.05 -9.23
C ALA A 470 9.85 -8.16 -10.11
N ARG A 471 9.10 -8.61 -11.12
CA ARG A 471 9.55 -9.61 -12.09
C ARG A 471 10.75 -9.12 -12.90
N GLY A 472 10.71 -7.87 -13.37
CA GLY A 472 11.82 -7.26 -14.11
C GLY A 472 13.11 -7.25 -13.28
N HIS A 473 13.06 -6.76 -12.04
CA HIS A 473 14.22 -6.72 -11.16
C HIS A 473 14.73 -8.12 -10.79
N ALA A 474 13.84 -9.07 -10.50
CA ALA A 474 14.24 -10.46 -10.25
C ALA A 474 14.88 -11.11 -11.49
N GLY A 475 14.44 -10.72 -12.70
CA GLY A 475 15.08 -11.13 -13.96
C GLY A 475 16.52 -10.64 -14.08
N GLU A 476 16.80 -9.40 -13.69
CA GLU A 476 18.17 -8.86 -13.67
C GLU A 476 19.08 -9.61 -12.68
N VAL A 477 18.55 -10.12 -11.56
CA VAL A 477 19.31 -11.01 -10.64
C VAL A 477 19.75 -12.30 -11.35
N LEU A 478 19.00 -12.79 -12.32
CA LEU A 478 19.26 -14.08 -12.97
C LEU A 478 20.20 -13.99 -14.17
N ARG A 479 20.47 -12.78 -14.69
CA ARG A 479 21.28 -12.51 -15.89
C ARG A 479 22.81 -12.63 -15.72
N PRO A 480 23.46 -12.35 -14.57
CA PRO A 480 24.91 -12.45 -14.45
C PRO A 480 25.37 -13.89 -14.22
N ASP A 481 26.52 -14.25 -14.81
CA ASP A 481 27.14 -15.57 -14.68
C ASP A 481 27.80 -15.82 -13.30
N SER A 482 27.98 -14.77 -12.47
CA SER A 482 28.66 -14.81 -11.17
C SER A 482 27.80 -14.38 -9.98
N VAL A 483 26.51 -14.75 -9.97
CA VAL A 483 25.62 -14.46 -8.83
C VAL A 483 25.79 -15.47 -7.71
N HIS A 484 25.93 -14.98 -6.47
CA HIS A 484 25.95 -15.83 -5.29
C HIS A 484 24.71 -16.77 -5.29
N PRO A 485 24.86 -18.09 -5.14
CA PRO A 485 23.75 -19.04 -5.32
C PRO A 485 22.53 -18.74 -4.43
N ARG A 486 22.76 -18.11 -3.27
CA ARG A 486 21.71 -17.72 -2.31
C ARG A 486 20.82 -16.63 -2.88
N THR A 487 21.42 -15.58 -3.45
CA THR A 487 20.71 -14.46 -4.09
C THR A 487 19.91 -14.95 -5.29
N ARG A 488 20.48 -15.89 -6.05
CA ARG A 488 19.79 -16.54 -7.16
C ARG A 488 18.59 -17.37 -6.69
N ALA A 489 18.75 -18.16 -5.62
CA ALA A 489 17.67 -18.95 -5.01
C ALA A 489 16.52 -18.06 -4.53
N GLN A 490 16.84 -16.94 -3.86
CA GLN A 490 15.87 -15.95 -3.39
C GLN A 490 15.10 -15.29 -4.54
N ALA A 491 15.77 -14.93 -5.65
CA ALA A 491 15.10 -14.39 -6.83
C ALA A 491 14.17 -15.42 -7.50
N LEU A 492 14.58 -16.69 -7.59
CA LEU A 492 13.75 -17.78 -8.12
C LEU A 492 12.52 -18.02 -7.25
N GLN A 493 12.67 -17.96 -5.93
CA GLN A 493 11.56 -18.08 -4.98
C GLN A 493 10.57 -16.92 -5.16
N LEU A 494 11.05 -15.68 -5.27
CA LEU A 494 10.20 -14.51 -5.51
C LEU A 494 9.41 -14.63 -6.83
N LEU A 495 10.06 -15.09 -7.89
CA LEU A 495 9.40 -15.35 -9.17
C LEU A 495 8.36 -16.47 -9.07
N ALA A 496 8.64 -17.52 -8.31
CA ALA A 496 7.71 -18.61 -8.05
C ALA A 496 6.47 -18.14 -7.27
N ASP A 497 6.65 -17.27 -6.27
CA ASP A 497 5.55 -16.66 -5.53
C ASP A 497 4.64 -15.83 -6.47
N ILE A 498 5.24 -15.01 -7.34
CA ILE A 498 4.51 -14.19 -8.33
C ILE A 498 3.74 -15.09 -9.31
N ASP A 499 4.39 -16.13 -9.84
CA ASP A 499 3.75 -17.08 -10.77
C ASP A 499 2.60 -17.85 -10.08
N GLY A 500 2.77 -18.21 -8.80
CA GLY A 500 1.77 -18.92 -8.00
C GLY A 500 0.51 -18.10 -7.72
N GLU A 501 0.63 -16.79 -7.57
CA GLU A 501 -0.50 -15.86 -7.42
C GLU A 501 -1.21 -15.57 -8.75
N GLN A 502 -0.46 -15.54 -9.85
CA GLN A 502 -1.01 -15.33 -11.20
C GLN A 502 -1.66 -16.60 -11.79
N GLY A 503 -1.59 -17.74 -11.09
CA GLY A 503 -2.17 -19.00 -11.52
C GLY A 503 -1.26 -19.87 -12.39
N TYR A 504 -0.01 -19.46 -12.62
CA TYR A 504 0.97 -20.21 -13.41
C TYR A 504 1.65 -21.30 -12.56
N PHE A 505 0.85 -22.24 -12.03
CA PHE A 505 1.30 -23.22 -11.02
C PHE A 505 2.48 -24.09 -11.45
N ASP A 506 2.53 -24.54 -12.70
CA ASP A 506 3.67 -25.34 -13.20
C ASP A 506 4.99 -24.55 -13.22
N ARG A 507 4.93 -23.24 -13.52
CA ARG A 507 6.12 -22.37 -13.48
C ARG A 507 6.57 -22.14 -12.03
N ALA A 508 5.61 -21.87 -11.14
CA ALA A 508 5.87 -21.68 -9.72
C ALA A 508 6.51 -22.92 -9.07
N VAL A 509 5.96 -24.12 -9.30
CA VAL A 509 6.54 -25.37 -8.78
C VAL A 509 7.96 -25.59 -9.28
N ARG A 510 8.24 -25.31 -10.57
CA ARG A 510 9.62 -25.39 -11.10
C ARG A 510 10.54 -24.38 -10.41
N GLY A 511 10.11 -23.14 -10.24
CA GLY A 511 10.89 -22.10 -9.58
C GLY A 511 11.25 -22.46 -8.14
N TYR A 512 10.30 -22.99 -7.36
CA TYR A 512 10.57 -23.46 -5.99
C TYR A 512 11.54 -24.65 -5.95
N ARG A 513 11.43 -25.61 -6.88
CA ARG A 513 12.37 -26.74 -6.95
C ARG A 513 13.80 -26.26 -7.26
N GLN A 514 13.95 -25.36 -8.22
CA GLN A 514 15.25 -24.77 -8.54
C GLN A 514 15.83 -23.97 -7.37
N ALA A 515 14.99 -23.22 -6.65
CA ALA A 515 15.41 -22.55 -5.42
C ALA A 515 15.85 -23.55 -4.34
N ALA A 516 15.11 -24.64 -4.14
CA ALA A 516 15.43 -25.68 -3.18
C ALA A 516 16.76 -26.40 -3.49
N GLU A 517 17.04 -26.65 -4.77
CA GLU A 517 18.32 -27.21 -5.25
C GLU A 517 19.49 -26.28 -4.94
N LEU A 518 19.34 -24.97 -5.20
CA LEU A 518 20.38 -23.98 -4.89
C LEU A 518 20.58 -23.77 -3.38
N TYR A 519 19.52 -23.81 -2.57
CA TYR A 519 19.68 -23.80 -1.11
C TYR A 519 20.37 -25.06 -0.61
N GLY A 520 20.06 -26.22 -1.22
CA GLY A 520 20.70 -27.50 -0.92
C GLY A 520 22.20 -27.52 -1.23
N SER A 521 22.66 -26.79 -2.26
CA SER A 521 24.10 -26.64 -2.55
C SER A 521 24.82 -25.68 -1.60
N LEU A 522 24.08 -24.85 -0.85
CA LEU A 522 24.57 -23.85 0.11
C LEU A 522 24.47 -24.30 1.57
N PRO A 523 24.54 -25.60 1.83
CA PRO A 523 24.05 -26.26 3.06
C PRO A 523 22.87 -25.61 3.81
N ASP A 524 21.99 -24.84 3.16
CA ASP A 524 20.84 -24.20 3.79
C ASP A 524 19.64 -25.16 3.76
N VAL A 525 19.70 -26.14 4.66
CA VAL A 525 18.76 -27.25 4.74
C VAL A 525 17.33 -26.76 5.02
N GLU A 526 17.21 -25.73 5.85
CA GLU A 526 15.93 -25.13 6.23
C GLU A 526 15.29 -24.37 5.06
N ALA A 527 16.02 -23.47 4.38
CA ALA A 527 15.48 -22.77 3.21
C ALA A 527 15.12 -23.75 2.07
N SER A 528 15.93 -24.79 1.88
CA SER A 528 15.64 -25.88 0.94
C SER A 528 14.34 -26.61 1.31
N GLY A 529 14.14 -26.98 2.57
CA GLY A 529 12.94 -27.65 3.05
C GLY A 529 11.68 -26.80 2.89
N HIS A 530 11.72 -25.52 3.23
CA HIS A 530 10.59 -24.61 3.06
C HIS A 530 10.20 -24.40 1.59
N ALA A 531 11.18 -24.28 0.68
CA ALA A 531 10.90 -24.15 -0.75
C ALA A 531 10.18 -25.41 -1.30
N LEU A 532 10.61 -26.61 -0.90
CA LEU A 532 9.93 -27.87 -1.25
C LEU A 532 8.50 -27.93 -0.68
N ALA A 533 8.30 -27.49 0.56
CA ALA A 533 6.98 -27.43 1.17
C ALA A 533 6.03 -26.48 0.41
N GLN A 534 6.51 -25.32 -0.06
CA GLN A 534 5.71 -24.43 -0.91
C GLN A 534 5.36 -25.06 -2.26
N ALA A 535 6.31 -25.72 -2.91
CA ALA A 535 6.05 -26.47 -4.13
C ALA A 535 4.96 -27.54 -3.90
N ALA A 536 5.03 -28.26 -2.78
CA ALA A 536 4.06 -29.30 -2.44
C ALA A 536 2.65 -28.75 -2.17
N ARG A 537 2.52 -27.62 -1.48
CA ARG A 537 1.22 -26.95 -1.27
C ARG A 537 0.55 -26.58 -2.59
N LEU A 538 1.31 -26.10 -3.57
CA LEU A 538 0.81 -25.85 -4.92
C LEU A 538 0.39 -27.14 -5.64
N LEU A 539 1.17 -28.22 -5.48
CA LEU A 539 0.84 -29.53 -6.05
C LEU A 539 -0.45 -30.10 -5.43
N LEU A 540 -0.67 -29.96 -4.13
CA LEU A 540 -1.93 -30.34 -3.47
C LEU A 540 -3.11 -29.55 -4.01
N ARG A 541 -2.97 -28.22 -4.15
CA ARG A 541 -4.02 -27.35 -4.69
C ARG A 541 -4.40 -27.70 -6.13
N THR A 542 -3.45 -28.21 -6.91
CA THR A 542 -3.66 -28.64 -8.30
C THR A 542 -4.03 -30.12 -8.43
N GLY A 543 -4.23 -30.84 -7.32
CA GLY A 543 -4.64 -32.24 -7.30
C GLY A 543 -3.53 -33.24 -7.60
N ARG A 544 -2.27 -32.80 -7.72
CA ARG A 544 -1.09 -33.65 -7.99
C ARG A 544 -0.55 -34.28 -6.72
N ILE A 545 -1.39 -35.07 -6.05
CA ILE A 545 -1.14 -35.61 -4.70
C ILE A 545 0.15 -36.44 -4.63
N GLY A 546 0.39 -37.33 -5.59
CA GLY A 546 1.59 -38.19 -5.59
C GLY A 546 2.90 -37.40 -5.63
N ALA A 547 2.96 -36.34 -6.46
CA ALA A 547 4.11 -35.46 -6.51
C ALA A 547 4.26 -34.66 -5.19
N ALA A 548 3.15 -34.19 -4.62
CA ALA A 548 3.17 -33.46 -3.35
C ALA A 548 3.73 -34.32 -2.20
N ILE A 549 3.38 -35.61 -2.12
CA ILE A 549 3.92 -36.52 -1.10
C ILE A 549 5.45 -36.59 -1.18
N GLY A 550 6.01 -36.75 -2.38
CA GLY A 550 7.47 -36.83 -2.55
C GLY A 550 8.19 -35.54 -2.13
N GLU A 551 7.63 -34.38 -2.47
CA GLU A 551 8.17 -33.07 -2.05
C GLU A 551 8.07 -32.88 -0.53
N LEU A 552 6.95 -33.26 0.09
CA LEU A 552 6.75 -33.14 1.54
C LEU A 552 7.60 -34.13 2.34
N GLN A 553 7.83 -35.33 1.85
CA GLN A 553 8.80 -36.26 2.44
C GLN A 553 10.22 -35.68 2.39
N SER A 554 10.58 -35.07 1.26
CA SER A 554 11.86 -34.39 1.10
C SER A 554 12.00 -33.16 2.00
N ALA A 555 10.90 -32.43 2.24
CA ALA A 555 10.84 -31.31 3.16
C ALA A 555 10.95 -31.77 4.63
N ALA A 556 10.19 -32.80 5.03
CA ALA A 556 10.21 -33.36 6.39
C ALA A 556 11.56 -33.98 6.75
N ALA A 557 12.28 -34.55 5.77
CA ALA A 557 13.64 -35.05 5.97
C ALA A 557 14.66 -33.92 6.26
N ARG A 558 14.40 -32.70 5.77
CA ARG A 558 15.24 -31.52 5.98
C ARG A 558 14.87 -30.78 7.26
N ILE A 559 13.58 -30.68 7.54
CA ILE A 559 13.03 -29.96 8.70
C ILE A 559 12.11 -30.92 9.48
N PRO A 560 12.68 -31.82 10.30
CA PRO A 560 11.90 -32.84 11.00
C PRO A 560 11.02 -32.26 12.12
N ASP A 561 11.33 -31.07 12.63
CA ASP A 561 10.65 -30.46 13.79
C ASP A 561 9.62 -29.38 13.41
N ASP A 562 9.29 -29.23 12.12
CA ASP A 562 8.27 -28.30 11.63
C ASP A 562 6.89 -28.96 11.57
N ALA A 563 6.00 -28.53 12.48
CA ALA A 563 4.65 -29.06 12.60
C ALA A 563 3.79 -28.85 11.33
N ASP A 564 3.98 -27.74 10.60
CA ASP A 564 3.17 -27.43 9.42
C ASP A 564 3.52 -28.36 8.24
N ILE A 565 4.79 -28.75 8.11
CA ILE A 565 5.21 -29.76 7.12
C ILE A 565 4.58 -31.12 7.41
N HIS A 566 4.52 -31.53 8.68
CA HIS A 566 3.83 -32.77 9.08
C HIS A 566 2.32 -32.71 8.83
N ILE A 567 1.69 -31.54 9.05
CA ILE A 567 0.27 -31.32 8.73
C ILE A 567 0.05 -31.46 7.21
N ASP A 568 0.86 -30.79 6.39
CA ASP A 568 0.72 -30.84 4.94
C ASP A 568 0.99 -32.25 4.39
N LEU A 569 1.98 -32.98 4.92
CA LEU A 569 2.23 -34.38 4.56
C LEU A 569 1.08 -35.28 5.01
N GLY A 570 0.54 -35.07 6.22
CA GLY A 570 -0.65 -35.77 6.71
C GLY A 570 -1.85 -35.55 5.78
N ARG A 571 -2.08 -34.32 5.33
CA ARG A 571 -3.14 -33.98 4.36
C ARG A 571 -2.90 -34.68 3.02
N ALA A 572 -1.68 -34.67 2.51
CA ALA A 572 -1.33 -35.35 1.27
C ALA A 572 -1.59 -36.88 1.34
N LEU A 573 -1.20 -37.51 2.45
CA LEU A 573 -1.46 -38.93 2.69
C LEU A 573 -2.95 -39.23 2.86
N TRP A 574 -3.69 -38.38 3.57
CA TRP A 574 -5.14 -38.51 3.70
C TRP A 574 -5.82 -38.44 2.34
N TYR A 575 -5.47 -37.46 1.50
CA TYR A 575 -6.02 -37.31 0.16
C TYR A 575 -5.69 -38.51 -0.76
N SER A 576 -4.56 -39.17 -0.54
CA SER A 576 -4.18 -40.42 -1.22
C SER A 576 -4.93 -41.67 -0.69
N GLY A 577 -5.65 -41.56 0.42
CA GLY A 577 -6.37 -42.66 1.08
C GLY A 577 -5.60 -43.38 2.18
N GLN A 578 -4.36 -42.96 2.49
CA GLN A 578 -3.50 -43.54 3.53
C GLN A 578 -3.85 -42.98 4.92
N ARG A 579 -5.09 -43.23 5.36
CA ARG A 579 -5.69 -42.63 6.57
C ARG A 579 -4.90 -42.86 7.86
N TRP A 580 -4.39 -44.07 8.09
CA TRP A 580 -3.61 -44.37 9.30
C TRP A 580 -2.27 -43.64 9.35
N ALA A 581 -1.58 -43.53 8.22
CA ALA A 581 -0.33 -42.78 8.13
C ALA A 581 -0.56 -41.28 8.32
N ALA A 582 -1.66 -40.75 7.78
CA ALA A 582 -2.06 -39.36 8.02
C ALA A 582 -2.34 -39.07 9.51
N ALA A 583 -3.06 -39.97 10.20
CA ALA A 583 -3.36 -39.81 11.63
C ALA A 583 -2.09 -39.82 12.50
N ALA A 584 -1.09 -40.64 12.14
CA ALA A 584 0.21 -40.65 12.78
C ALA A 584 0.93 -39.31 12.61
N LEU A 585 0.97 -38.75 11.38
CA LEU A 585 1.60 -37.47 11.11
C LEU A 585 0.91 -36.29 11.80
N PHE A 586 -0.42 -36.25 11.85
CA PHE A 586 -1.11 -35.22 12.62
C PHE A 586 -0.83 -35.34 14.13
N SER A 587 -0.63 -36.56 14.63
CA SER A 587 -0.21 -36.77 16.02
C SER A 587 1.21 -36.28 16.26
N THR A 588 2.14 -36.54 15.33
CA THR A 588 3.49 -35.94 15.36
C THR A 588 3.43 -34.42 15.36
N ALA A 589 2.62 -33.82 14.49
CA ALA A 589 2.44 -32.37 14.44
C ALA A 589 1.90 -31.80 15.77
N LEU A 590 1.01 -32.52 16.46
CA LEU A 590 0.50 -32.13 17.77
C LEU A 590 1.49 -32.38 18.92
N THR A 591 2.43 -33.30 18.76
CA THR A 591 3.57 -33.42 19.68
C THR A 591 4.48 -32.20 19.56
N LEU A 592 4.77 -31.74 18.34
CA LEU A 592 5.61 -30.56 18.06
C LEU A 592 4.91 -29.25 18.43
N ALA A 593 3.63 -29.10 18.06
CA ALA A 593 2.82 -27.91 18.30
C ALA A 593 1.48 -28.27 18.98
N PRO A 594 1.45 -28.44 20.32
CA PRO A 594 0.26 -28.93 21.04
C PRO A 594 -0.99 -28.04 20.95
N ARG A 595 -0.83 -26.78 20.55
CA ARG A 595 -1.92 -25.81 20.39
C ARG A 595 -2.23 -25.49 18.92
N SER A 596 -1.71 -26.28 17.98
CA SER A 596 -1.99 -26.09 16.55
C SER A 596 -3.47 -26.35 16.25
N ALA A 597 -4.22 -25.28 15.98
CA ALA A 597 -5.63 -25.35 15.62
C ALA A 597 -5.84 -26.18 14.35
N THR A 598 -4.97 -26.01 13.35
CA THR A 598 -5.00 -26.77 12.10
C THR A 598 -4.80 -28.26 12.37
N ALA A 599 -3.78 -28.66 13.13
CA ALA A 599 -3.53 -30.08 13.40
C ALA A 599 -4.68 -30.74 14.20
N LEU A 600 -5.28 -30.04 15.17
CA LEU A 600 -6.45 -30.52 15.91
C LEU A 600 -7.66 -30.70 14.97
N ALA A 601 -7.93 -29.72 14.10
CA ALA A 601 -9.03 -29.80 13.15
C ALA A 601 -8.84 -30.95 12.14
N GLU A 602 -7.64 -31.08 11.57
CA GLU A 602 -7.31 -32.12 10.59
C GLU A 602 -7.38 -33.53 11.21
N ARG A 603 -6.78 -33.72 12.40
CA ARG A 603 -6.83 -35.01 13.11
C ARG A 603 -8.24 -35.36 13.58
N GLY A 604 -8.97 -34.39 14.14
CA GLY A 604 -10.34 -34.59 14.60
C GLY A 604 -11.25 -35.07 13.47
N ARG A 605 -11.21 -34.40 12.30
CA ARG A 605 -11.98 -34.83 11.11
C ARG A 605 -11.61 -36.24 10.65
N LEU A 606 -10.31 -36.52 10.55
CA LEU A 606 -9.83 -37.84 10.14
C LEU A 606 -10.22 -38.95 11.13
N ARG A 607 -10.24 -38.67 12.44
CA ARG A 607 -10.63 -39.63 13.48
C ARG A 607 -12.10 -40.03 13.38
N VAL A 608 -12.99 -39.10 13.00
CA VAL A 608 -14.40 -39.42 12.71
C VAL A 608 -14.54 -40.38 11.52
N GLU A 609 -13.71 -40.21 10.48
CA GLU A 609 -13.67 -41.15 9.36
C GLU A 609 -13.09 -42.52 9.72
N LEU A 610 -12.24 -42.57 10.75
CA LEU A 610 -11.67 -43.81 11.29
C LEU A 610 -12.60 -44.49 12.31
N GLY A 611 -13.68 -43.83 12.73
CA GLY A 611 -14.62 -44.31 13.76
C GLY A 611 -14.14 -44.12 15.20
N ASP A 612 -13.10 -43.34 15.43
CA ASP A 612 -12.61 -42.98 16.77
C ASP A 612 -13.30 -41.69 17.27
N ASP A 613 -14.62 -41.76 17.42
CA ASP A 613 -15.47 -40.60 17.68
C ASP A 613 -15.17 -39.93 19.03
N ALA A 614 -14.79 -40.71 20.04
CA ALA A 614 -14.43 -40.18 21.36
C ALA A 614 -13.17 -39.31 21.30
N ALA A 615 -12.09 -39.81 20.71
CA ALA A 615 -10.86 -39.04 20.57
C ALA A 615 -10.99 -37.90 19.55
N ALA A 616 -11.87 -38.05 18.54
CA ALA A 616 -12.22 -36.97 17.63
C ALA A 616 -12.89 -35.81 18.39
N LEU A 617 -13.90 -36.12 19.23
CA LEU A 617 -14.61 -35.09 19.99
C LEU A 617 -13.68 -34.36 20.96
N GLU A 618 -12.74 -35.06 21.60
CA GLU A 618 -11.72 -34.43 22.44
C GLU A 618 -10.86 -33.39 21.68
N ASP A 619 -10.39 -33.73 20.48
CA ASP A 619 -9.60 -32.82 19.64
C ASP A 619 -10.43 -31.60 19.21
N LEU A 620 -11.67 -31.83 18.80
CA LEU A 620 -12.58 -30.79 18.30
C LEU A 620 -13.08 -29.86 19.42
N ASP A 621 -13.32 -30.39 20.62
CA ASP A 621 -13.66 -29.58 21.79
C ASP A 621 -12.43 -28.80 22.30
N ARG A 622 -11.22 -29.39 22.21
CA ARG A 622 -9.97 -28.65 22.49
C ARG A 622 -9.77 -27.49 21.52
N LEU A 623 -10.06 -27.70 20.22
CA LEU A 623 -10.06 -26.64 19.22
C LEU A 623 -11.05 -25.52 19.58
N GLY A 624 -12.28 -25.87 19.96
CA GLY A 624 -13.30 -24.90 20.40
C GLY A 624 -12.88 -24.08 21.62
N ARG A 625 -12.23 -24.70 22.60
CA ARG A 625 -11.66 -24.01 23.78
C ARG A 625 -10.54 -23.03 23.41
N LEU A 626 -9.71 -23.36 22.42
CA LEU A 626 -8.65 -22.47 21.94
C LEU A 626 -9.21 -21.24 21.20
N ALA A 627 -10.32 -21.38 20.49
CA ALA A 627 -10.96 -20.29 19.75
C ALA A 627 -11.72 -19.28 20.65
N THR A 628 -12.16 -19.69 21.84
CA THR A 628 -13.08 -18.92 22.71
C THR A 628 -12.41 -18.28 23.94
N GLY A 629 -11.12 -18.54 24.19
CA GLY A 629 -10.36 -17.91 25.29
C GLY A 629 -10.74 -18.35 26.71
N VAL A 630 -11.96 -18.86 26.97
CA VAL A 630 -12.41 -19.47 28.24
C VAL A 630 -13.51 -20.52 27.97
N ALA A 631 -13.66 -21.48 28.89
CA ALA A 631 -14.62 -22.58 28.85
C ALA A 631 -16.11 -22.13 28.79
N ALA A 632 -16.71 -22.23 27.61
CA ALA A 632 -18.15 -22.49 27.42
C ALA A 632 -18.47 -22.92 25.98
N GLY A 633 -18.60 -24.24 25.78
CA GLY A 633 -19.65 -24.95 25.02
C GLY A 633 -20.32 -24.41 23.74
N SER A 634 -19.79 -23.45 22.98
CA SER A 634 -20.37 -23.14 21.66
C SER A 634 -19.31 -22.80 20.61
N VAL A 635 -19.42 -23.47 19.46
CA VAL A 635 -18.43 -23.53 18.37
C VAL A 635 -18.66 -22.42 17.31
N ALA A 636 -19.49 -21.42 17.62
CA ALA A 636 -19.72 -20.25 16.77
C ALA A 636 -18.44 -19.42 16.48
N ALA A 637 -17.34 -19.69 17.20
CA ALA A 637 -16.05 -19.00 17.08
C ALA A 637 -15.05 -19.61 16.07
N LEU A 638 -15.40 -20.68 15.33
CA LEU A 638 -14.47 -21.31 14.36
C LEU A 638 -14.28 -20.56 13.03
N GLY A 639 -14.86 -19.36 12.86
CA GLY A 639 -14.88 -18.63 11.59
C GLY A 639 -13.51 -18.31 10.97
N ALA A 640 -12.41 -18.42 11.73
CA ALA A 640 -11.06 -18.20 11.25
C ALA A 640 -10.29 -19.48 10.83
N VAL A 641 -10.83 -20.69 11.06
CA VAL A 641 -10.14 -21.95 10.72
C VAL A 641 -10.58 -22.42 9.33
N ALA A 642 -9.62 -22.71 8.45
CA ALA A 642 -9.90 -23.28 7.14
C ALA A 642 -10.64 -24.61 7.28
N GLY A 643 -11.79 -24.75 6.62
CA GLY A 643 -12.63 -25.93 6.70
C GLY A 643 -13.52 -26.01 7.95
N ALA A 644 -13.88 -24.86 8.54
CA ALA A 644 -14.72 -24.80 9.74
C ALA A 644 -16.08 -25.52 9.58
N ALA A 645 -16.68 -25.51 8.39
CA ALA A 645 -17.94 -26.21 8.14
C ALA A 645 -17.75 -27.73 8.21
N GLU A 646 -16.70 -28.26 7.59
CA GLU A 646 -16.31 -29.67 7.61
C GLU A 646 -15.96 -30.11 9.04
N THR A 647 -15.25 -29.27 9.80
CA THR A 647 -14.89 -29.54 11.20
C THR A 647 -16.13 -29.59 12.09
N ARG A 648 -17.08 -28.66 11.91
CA ARG A 648 -18.38 -28.69 12.62
C ARG A 648 -19.20 -29.93 12.23
N ALA A 649 -19.23 -30.29 10.95
CA ALA A 649 -19.98 -31.45 10.47
C ALA A 649 -19.41 -32.77 11.01
N ALA A 650 -18.08 -32.91 11.04
CA ALA A 650 -17.42 -34.06 11.66
C ALA A 650 -17.73 -34.15 13.16
N ARG A 651 -17.72 -33.01 13.88
CA ARG A 651 -18.11 -32.97 15.30
C ARG A 651 -19.55 -33.43 15.52
N ALA A 652 -20.49 -32.93 14.71
CA ALA A 652 -21.89 -33.33 14.79
C ALA A 652 -22.07 -34.84 14.58
N LEU A 653 -21.33 -35.43 13.63
CA LEU A 653 -21.32 -36.88 13.42
C LEU A 653 -20.78 -37.65 14.63
N ALA A 654 -19.66 -37.21 15.22
CA ALA A 654 -19.10 -37.81 16.43
C ALA A 654 -20.11 -37.74 17.60
N LEU A 655 -20.75 -36.59 17.81
CA LEU A 655 -21.79 -36.42 18.83
C LEU A 655 -22.97 -37.36 18.64
N ALA A 656 -23.45 -37.51 17.39
CA ALA A 656 -24.54 -38.42 17.08
C ALA A 656 -24.17 -39.87 17.46
N ARG A 657 -23.00 -40.35 17.01
CA ARG A 657 -22.52 -41.71 17.28
C ARG A 657 -22.23 -41.98 18.76
N LEU A 658 -21.87 -40.95 19.53
CA LEU A 658 -21.69 -41.02 21.00
C LEU A 658 -23.00 -40.89 21.80
N GLY A 659 -24.16 -40.88 21.13
CA GLY A 659 -25.46 -40.87 21.80
C GLY A 659 -25.98 -39.48 22.20
N GLN A 660 -25.53 -38.41 21.51
CA GLN A 660 -26.03 -37.04 21.68
C GLN A 660 -26.78 -36.53 20.42
N PRO A 661 -27.87 -37.20 19.98
CA PRO A 661 -28.51 -36.94 18.70
C PRO A 661 -29.20 -35.57 18.60
N ALA A 662 -29.73 -35.03 19.70
CA ALA A 662 -30.42 -33.73 19.70
C ALA A 662 -29.46 -32.58 19.39
N THR A 663 -28.29 -32.55 20.05
CA THR A 663 -27.23 -31.57 19.80
C THR A 663 -26.67 -31.71 18.39
N ALA A 664 -26.42 -32.95 17.96
CA ALA A 664 -25.91 -33.24 16.62
C ALA A 664 -26.88 -32.73 15.53
N SER A 665 -28.18 -32.99 15.67
CA SER A 665 -29.19 -32.56 14.70
C SER A 665 -29.30 -31.03 14.58
N ALA A 666 -29.25 -30.33 15.72
CA ALA A 666 -29.26 -28.86 15.74
C ALA A 666 -28.01 -28.28 15.04
N GLU A 667 -26.82 -28.82 15.32
CA GLU A 667 -25.58 -28.38 14.66
C GLU A 667 -25.59 -28.69 13.16
N THR A 668 -26.02 -29.89 12.76
CA THR A 668 -26.10 -30.28 11.35
C THR A 668 -27.05 -29.38 10.57
N THR A 669 -28.22 -29.05 11.12
CA THR A 669 -29.20 -28.18 10.44
C THR A 669 -28.61 -26.80 10.16
N ALA A 670 -27.95 -26.20 11.15
CA ALA A 670 -27.31 -24.89 10.99
C ALA A 670 -26.17 -24.89 9.95
N ILE A 671 -25.43 -25.99 9.81
CA ILE A 671 -24.31 -26.08 8.84
C ILE A 671 -24.82 -26.25 7.41
N LEU A 672 -25.91 -26.98 7.20
CA LEU A 672 -26.45 -27.27 5.87
C LEU A 672 -26.98 -26.01 5.18
N ASP A 673 -27.43 -25.01 5.95
CA ASP A 673 -27.83 -23.69 5.43
C ASP A 673 -26.62 -22.92 4.87
N ASP A 674 -25.46 -23.03 5.52
CA ASP A 674 -24.22 -22.33 5.15
C ASP A 674 -23.42 -23.04 4.04
N ALA A 675 -23.50 -24.37 3.94
CA ALA A 675 -22.57 -25.21 3.17
C ALA A 675 -23.27 -26.27 2.31
N ALA A 676 -24.32 -25.88 1.59
CA ALA A 676 -25.19 -26.78 0.82
C ALA A 676 -24.53 -27.54 -0.36
N ASP A 677 -23.37 -27.10 -0.85
CA ASP A 677 -22.59 -27.68 -1.98
C ASP A 677 -21.22 -28.24 -1.52
N ASN A 678 -21.09 -28.61 -0.25
CA ASN A 678 -19.86 -29.14 0.32
C ASN A 678 -19.96 -30.67 0.52
N GLY A 679 -19.19 -31.44 -0.26
CA GLY A 679 -19.27 -32.90 -0.28
C GLY A 679 -19.02 -33.54 1.09
N PRO A 680 -17.87 -33.26 1.76
CA PRO A 680 -17.60 -33.76 3.10
C PRO A 680 -18.66 -33.37 4.15
N VAL A 681 -19.17 -32.12 4.12
CA VAL A 681 -20.24 -31.69 5.03
C VAL A 681 -21.51 -32.50 4.81
N LEU A 682 -21.95 -32.65 3.56
CA LEU A 682 -23.15 -33.41 3.21
C LEU A 682 -23.01 -34.88 3.60
N TRP A 683 -21.82 -35.47 3.42
CA TRP A 683 -21.53 -36.83 3.82
C TRP A 683 -21.61 -37.02 5.34
N HIS A 684 -20.98 -36.14 6.13
CA HIS A 684 -21.07 -36.22 7.60
C HIS A 684 -22.49 -35.94 8.12
N ALA A 685 -23.21 -35.00 7.50
CA ALA A 685 -24.61 -34.73 7.81
C ALA A 685 -25.50 -35.94 7.55
N ALA A 686 -25.30 -36.66 6.44
CA ALA A 686 -25.98 -37.92 6.17
C ALA A 686 -25.72 -38.96 7.28
N GLY A 687 -24.48 -39.03 7.78
CA GLY A 687 -24.11 -39.84 8.94
C GLY A 687 -24.96 -39.53 10.18
N VAL A 688 -25.16 -38.24 10.50
CA VAL A 688 -25.98 -37.82 11.63
C VAL A 688 -27.43 -38.29 11.49
N PHE A 689 -28.05 -38.04 10.32
CA PHE A 689 -29.43 -38.47 10.08
C PHE A 689 -29.59 -39.99 10.11
N ARG A 690 -28.58 -40.74 9.64
CA ARG A 690 -28.57 -42.21 9.74
C ARG A 690 -28.60 -42.68 11.19
N VAL A 691 -27.82 -42.07 12.07
CA VAL A 691 -27.79 -42.41 13.50
C VAL A 691 -29.11 -42.08 14.20
N ILE A 692 -29.80 -41.03 13.76
CA ILE A 692 -31.11 -40.60 14.30
C ILE A 692 -32.26 -41.46 13.75
N GLY A 693 -32.02 -42.25 12.69
CA GLY A 693 -33.02 -43.13 12.07
C GLY A 693 -33.79 -42.51 10.90
N ASP A 694 -33.33 -41.37 10.37
CA ASP A 694 -33.89 -40.75 9.16
C ASP A 694 -33.11 -41.18 7.91
N ASP A 695 -33.35 -42.43 7.50
CA ASP A 695 -32.66 -43.06 6.36
C ASP A 695 -32.94 -42.34 5.02
N THR A 696 -34.14 -41.78 4.87
CA THR A 696 -34.57 -41.13 3.62
C THR A 696 -33.77 -39.85 3.40
N ARG A 697 -33.65 -39.02 4.44
CA ARG A 697 -32.87 -37.79 4.38
C ARG A 697 -31.37 -38.06 4.29
N ALA A 698 -30.88 -39.12 4.94
CA ALA A 698 -29.49 -39.56 4.81
C ALA A 698 -29.15 -39.91 3.34
N ASP A 699 -29.97 -40.71 2.66
CA ASP A 699 -29.73 -41.09 1.26
C ASP A 699 -29.78 -39.90 0.28
N GLU A 700 -30.67 -38.94 0.54
CA GLU A 700 -30.71 -37.69 -0.23
C GLU A 700 -29.42 -36.89 -0.10
N LEU A 701 -28.91 -36.72 1.13
CA LEU A 701 -27.67 -36.01 1.40
C LEU A 701 -26.45 -36.73 0.81
N LEU A 702 -26.42 -38.07 0.84
CA LEU A 702 -25.36 -38.85 0.19
C LEU A 702 -25.34 -38.64 -1.33
N ARG A 703 -26.50 -38.65 -1.99
CA ARG A 703 -26.61 -38.36 -3.44
C ARG A 703 -26.09 -36.96 -3.75
N ARG A 704 -26.49 -35.96 -2.96
CA ARG A 704 -25.97 -34.59 -3.08
C ARG A 704 -24.47 -34.51 -2.82
N ALA A 705 -23.94 -35.26 -1.88
CA ALA A 705 -22.50 -35.27 -1.56
C ALA A 705 -21.64 -35.75 -2.75
N VAL A 706 -22.16 -36.67 -3.57
CA VAL A 706 -21.49 -37.17 -4.79
C VAL A 706 -21.45 -36.09 -5.89
N GLU A 707 -22.48 -35.26 -5.98
CA GLU A 707 -22.62 -34.18 -6.97
C GLU A 707 -21.89 -32.89 -6.56
N ALA A 708 -21.66 -32.72 -5.25
CA ALA A 708 -21.08 -31.54 -4.65
C ALA A 708 -19.68 -31.22 -5.18
N ARG A 709 -19.39 -29.93 -5.36
CA ARG A 709 -18.11 -29.46 -5.94
C ARG A 709 -17.27 -28.60 -5.00
N ARG A 710 -17.76 -28.20 -3.83
CA ARG A 710 -17.15 -27.15 -2.99
C ARG A 710 -16.92 -27.54 -1.52
N PRO A 711 -15.89 -28.35 -1.22
CA PRO A 711 -15.10 -29.16 -2.13
C PRO A 711 -15.82 -30.48 -2.46
N ALA A 712 -15.41 -31.13 -3.54
CA ALA A 712 -15.85 -32.49 -3.86
C ALA A 712 -15.27 -33.51 -2.85
N LEU A 713 -15.94 -34.66 -2.71
CA LEU A 713 -15.42 -35.79 -1.94
C LEU A 713 -14.08 -36.29 -2.51
N LEU A 714 -13.18 -36.68 -1.61
CA LEU A 714 -11.94 -37.34 -1.97
C LEU A 714 -12.23 -38.70 -2.65
N PRO A 715 -11.36 -39.22 -3.53
CA PRO A 715 -11.64 -40.44 -4.28
C PRO A 715 -11.95 -41.68 -3.43
N HIS A 716 -11.42 -41.76 -2.21
CA HIS A 716 -11.71 -42.84 -1.27
C HIS A 716 -13.01 -42.59 -0.49
N GLN A 717 -13.32 -41.33 -0.14
CA GLN A 717 -14.60 -40.95 0.47
C GLN A 717 -15.76 -41.18 -0.52
N ARG A 718 -15.58 -40.83 -1.80
CA ARG A 718 -16.60 -41.07 -2.85
C ARG A 718 -16.91 -42.55 -2.99
N ARG A 719 -15.88 -43.41 -3.04
CA ARG A 719 -16.06 -44.87 -3.06
C ARG A 719 -16.85 -45.38 -1.85
N GLU A 720 -16.62 -44.78 -0.69
CA GLU A 720 -17.35 -45.12 0.52
C GLU A 720 -18.82 -44.66 0.46
N VAL A 721 -19.08 -43.45 -0.03
CA VAL A 721 -20.45 -42.95 -0.25
C VAL A 721 -21.19 -43.80 -1.29
N ASP A 722 -20.54 -44.16 -2.39
CA ASP A 722 -21.10 -45.04 -3.42
C ASP A 722 -21.45 -46.43 -2.82
N ARG A 723 -20.61 -46.96 -1.92
CA ARG A 723 -20.87 -48.20 -1.18
C ARG A 723 -22.09 -48.09 -0.27
N LEU A 724 -22.23 -46.97 0.44
CA LEU A 724 -23.37 -46.70 1.32
C LEU A 724 -24.69 -46.57 0.55
N LEU A 725 -24.67 -45.92 -0.61
CA LEU A 725 -25.84 -45.82 -1.50
C LEU A 725 -26.23 -47.18 -2.10
N GLY A 726 -25.27 -48.06 -2.32
CA GLY A 726 -25.50 -49.44 -2.81
C GLY A 726 -26.04 -50.41 -1.74
N ASN A 727 -26.01 -50.05 -0.46
CA ASN A 727 -26.50 -50.89 0.63
C ASN A 727 -27.34 -50.06 1.63
N PRO A 728 -28.64 -49.83 1.32
CA PRO A 728 -29.52 -49.00 2.14
C PRO A 728 -29.60 -49.51 3.57
N GLY A 729 -29.31 -48.64 4.55
CA GLY A 729 -29.28 -48.99 5.98
C GLY A 729 -27.91 -49.43 6.52
N ALA A 730 -26.86 -49.49 5.69
CA ALA A 730 -25.50 -49.67 6.17
C ALA A 730 -25.08 -48.49 7.06
N ARG A 731 -24.51 -48.80 8.24
CA ARG A 731 -24.00 -47.77 9.15
C ARG A 731 -22.79 -47.08 8.53
N ILE A 732 -22.78 -45.76 8.64
CA ILE A 732 -21.71 -44.85 8.22
C ILE A 732 -20.60 -44.87 9.25
#